data_AF-A0A420WEB4-F1
#
_entry.id   AF-A0A420WEB4-F1
#
_cell.length_a   1.000
_cell.length_b   1.000
_cell.length_c   1.000
_cell.angle_alpha   90.00
_cell.angle_beta   90.00
_cell.angle_gamma   90.00
#
_symmetry.space_group_name_H-M   'P 1'
#
loop_
_entity.id
_entity.type
_entity.pdbx_description
1 polymer ?
#
loop_
_entity_poly.entity_id
_entity_poly.type
_entity_poly.pdbx_seq_one_letter_code
_entity_poly.pdbx_strand_id
1 'polypeptide(L)'
;MTPMKKKTEISTPLKTRLATDEEFIGFDLGHGESALGRAYGATMREPEILEYRGQRSFVTAIAKDGKEIKIGADALSLSFAHHKPDVWLKFKTRHLDAQAAEPITYFSQALIAGLSEEGTIRGAKESRFIIGCPSGWDIPTREAYRHVFEHAGLQSVRIVPESRAALMTALEQGYVSIEDTRASVLIVDIGSSTTDFTYCRDLEADDVGHNELGSGLLDDEIFKLNLSRQKSRKQIEKLIEAYPHYKAILTYWCRQAKEAYFTGEDVPVEMIKRLPAGKRVFFDIRIDKKDAKTILESPLESLNGYSWKSAFDYALRETIESLSEGSDTLRAPDTILLTGGASRLPLVLPATQKAFPKARVIRGAEPEFAIARGLAWLGRFEYLHGSFKSETAALLSETGEVRLRAESAAQSLGAKISPVLVDAMAEDCILPAFREWRSGAIDTLDAVESALEVKVKAWLESQHAQEALRPVIDSWFAGLQRDIEAQTDPLCRAHGLPAMVLSLDGSEHVSRHLEGLSVSAPGMTSLESDTALVGTGVSALLISGLLAKANLFAALFVNPIGIVLGSALLGGGYLFGRKAISGKMRRSKLPVLTRQILTDKRVKSAIKRQRADMIKAVAAAWDTAAASRFSAELTQMLEKALVERADERAVLFLI
;
A
#
# COMPACT_ATOMS: atom_id res chain seq x y z
N MET A 1 4.64 -24.33 55.16
CA MET A 1 4.40 -22.97 54.65
C MET A 1 5.67 -22.55 53.93
N THR A 2 5.64 -22.57 52.61
CA THR A 2 6.81 -22.41 51.73
C THR A 2 6.47 -21.29 50.74
N PRO A 3 7.39 -20.34 50.44
CA PRO A 3 7.00 -19.08 49.80
C PRO A 3 6.72 -19.26 48.31
N MET A 4 5.61 -18.66 47.85
CA MET A 4 5.27 -18.54 46.42
C MET A 4 6.29 -17.65 45.71
N LYS A 5 7.04 -18.24 44.78
CA LYS A 5 7.79 -17.50 43.76
C LYS A 5 6.79 -16.94 42.74
N LYS A 6 6.68 -15.61 42.63
CA LYS A 6 6.08 -14.95 41.47
C LYS A 6 6.92 -15.29 40.24
N LYS A 7 6.32 -16.01 39.28
CA LYS A 7 6.86 -16.14 37.93
C LYS A 7 6.74 -14.77 37.26
N THR A 8 7.87 -14.19 36.89
CA THR A 8 7.97 -13.11 35.93
C THR A 8 7.47 -13.68 34.59
N GLU A 9 6.32 -13.20 34.10
CA GLU A 9 5.92 -13.42 32.72
C GLU A 9 6.90 -12.66 31.83
N ILE A 10 7.83 -13.42 31.24
CA ILE A 10 8.65 -12.96 30.14
C ILE A 10 7.69 -12.83 28.96
N SER A 11 7.49 -11.61 28.49
CA SER A 11 6.76 -11.31 27.26
C SER A 11 7.27 -12.23 26.14
N THR A 12 6.40 -13.09 25.64
CA THR A 12 6.66 -13.89 24.44
C THR A 12 7.11 -12.94 23.32
N PRO A 13 8.22 -13.21 22.61
CA PRO A 13 8.60 -12.36 21.48
C PRO A 13 7.45 -12.39 20.48
N LEU A 14 7.03 -11.23 19.97
CA LEU A 14 6.20 -11.19 18.77
C LEU A 14 6.89 -12.06 17.72
N LYS A 15 6.23 -13.13 17.26
CA LYS A 15 6.65 -13.85 16.06
C LYS A 15 6.62 -12.84 14.92
N THR A 16 7.78 -12.32 14.54
CA THR A 16 7.99 -11.44 13.39
C THR A 16 7.49 -12.12 12.11
N ARG A 17 6.54 -11.48 11.42
CA ARG A 17 5.58 -12.11 10.50
C ARG A 17 6.03 -12.31 9.05
N LEU A 18 7.24 -11.91 8.61
CA LEU A 18 7.79 -12.48 7.36
C LEU A 18 7.92 -14.01 7.41
N ALA A 19 7.92 -14.60 8.62
CA ALA A 19 7.86 -16.04 8.81
C ALA A 19 6.44 -16.62 8.64
N THR A 20 5.51 -15.91 7.99
CA THR A 20 4.26 -16.53 7.55
C THR A 20 4.55 -17.33 6.29
N ASP A 21 4.41 -18.64 6.41
CA ASP A 21 4.51 -19.58 5.31
C ASP A 21 3.40 -19.36 4.25
N GLU A 22 2.49 -18.39 4.42
CA GLU A 22 1.30 -18.13 3.59
C GLU A 22 1.55 -18.30 2.08
N GLU A 23 0.71 -19.13 1.47
CA GLU A 23 0.79 -19.50 0.06
C GLU A 23 -0.28 -18.76 -0.73
N PHE A 24 0.15 -18.06 -1.78
CA PHE A 24 -0.72 -17.29 -2.67
C PHE A 24 -0.77 -17.99 -4.02
N ILE A 25 -1.97 -18.35 -4.46
CA ILE A 25 -2.24 -19.02 -5.73
C ILE A 25 -2.94 -18.02 -6.65
N GLY A 26 -2.21 -17.57 -7.67
CA GLY A 26 -2.76 -16.80 -8.77
C GLY A 26 -3.44 -17.74 -9.75
N PHE A 27 -4.76 -17.77 -9.79
CA PHE A 27 -5.54 -18.63 -10.67
C PHE A 27 -6.05 -17.81 -11.86
N ASP A 28 -5.36 -17.92 -12.98
CA ASP A 28 -5.88 -17.46 -14.26
C ASP A 28 -6.82 -18.52 -14.83
N LEU A 29 -8.13 -18.35 -14.61
CA LEU A 29 -9.14 -19.12 -15.32
C LEU A 29 -9.40 -18.42 -16.65
N GLY A 30 -8.67 -18.73 -17.72
CA GLY A 30 -8.95 -18.14 -19.02
C GLY A 30 -10.12 -18.83 -19.73
N HIS A 31 -10.59 -18.22 -20.82
CA HIS A 31 -11.66 -18.83 -21.62
C HIS A 31 -11.18 -20.10 -22.34
N GLY A 32 -10.02 -20.08 -22.97
CA GLY A 32 -9.50 -21.23 -23.71
C GLY A 32 -8.52 -22.09 -22.91
N GLU A 33 -7.73 -21.46 -22.05
CA GLU A 33 -6.73 -22.09 -21.20
C GLU A 33 -6.68 -21.43 -19.84
N SER A 34 -6.20 -22.17 -18.85
CA SER A 34 -6.03 -21.73 -17.48
C SER A 34 -4.60 -22.01 -17.02
N ALA A 35 -4.09 -21.19 -16.12
CA ALA A 35 -2.77 -21.38 -15.52
C ALA A 35 -2.80 -20.97 -14.04
N LEU A 36 -1.92 -21.58 -13.25
CA LEU A 36 -1.76 -21.24 -11.84
C LEU A 36 -0.33 -20.76 -11.56
N GLY A 37 -0.22 -19.61 -10.93
CA GLY A 37 1.02 -19.08 -10.36
C GLY A 37 1.02 -19.27 -8.85
N ARG A 38 2.20 -19.42 -8.25
CA ARG A 38 2.38 -19.56 -6.80
C ARG A 38 3.45 -18.62 -6.29
N ALA A 39 3.13 -17.92 -5.20
CA ALA A 39 4.08 -17.14 -4.44
C ALA A 39 3.96 -17.46 -2.94
N TYR A 40 5.06 -17.33 -2.21
CA TYR A 40 5.07 -17.45 -0.75
C TYR A 40 5.39 -16.11 -0.10
N GLY A 41 4.68 -15.78 0.97
CA GLY A 41 4.89 -14.53 1.73
C GLY A 41 6.32 -14.31 2.19
N ALA A 42 7.01 -15.39 2.59
CA ALA A 42 8.38 -15.34 3.10
C ALA A 42 9.48 -15.17 2.01
N THR A 43 9.12 -15.25 0.72
CA THR A 43 10.09 -15.30 -0.38
C THR A 43 9.90 -14.16 -1.37
N MET A 44 11.00 -13.51 -1.77
CA MET A 44 11.02 -12.47 -2.82
C MET A 44 11.28 -13.03 -4.22
N ARG A 45 11.11 -14.34 -4.43
CA ARG A 45 11.31 -14.97 -5.74
C ARG A 45 10.14 -14.65 -6.68
N GLU A 46 10.43 -14.70 -7.97
CA GLU A 46 9.43 -14.72 -9.04
C GLU A 46 8.38 -15.82 -8.77
N PRO A 47 7.09 -15.57 -9.02
CA PRO A 47 6.05 -16.59 -8.83
C PRO A 47 6.30 -17.79 -9.74
N GLU A 48 6.24 -18.96 -9.14
CA GLU A 48 6.37 -20.22 -9.86
C GLU A 48 5.09 -20.53 -10.63
N ILE A 49 5.21 -20.98 -11.87
CA ILE A 49 4.07 -21.52 -12.60
C ILE A 49 3.92 -23.00 -12.27
N LEU A 50 2.75 -23.35 -11.73
CA LEU A 50 2.46 -24.70 -11.28
C LEU A 50 2.22 -25.62 -12.46
N GLU A 51 2.72 -26.85 -12.30
CA GLU A 51 2.51 -27.93 -13.25
C GLU A 51 1.49 -28.91 -12.66
N TYR A 52 0.57 -29.39 -13.51
CA TYR A 52 -0.32 -30.50 -13.19
C TYR A 52 -0.27 -31.51 -14.33
N ARG A 53 0.08 -32.76 -14.01
CA ARG A 53 0.20 -33.88 -14.98
C ARG A 53 1.07 -33.57 -16.21
N GLY A 54 2.21 -32.90 -16.04
CA GLY A 54 3.11 -32.60 -17.15
C GLY A 54 2.79 -31.32 -17.92
N GLN A 55 1.75 -30.56 -17.51
CA GLN A 55 1.30 -29.36 -18.21
C GLN A 55 1.35 -28.14 -17.29
N ARG A 56 1.79 -26.99 -17.84
CA ARG A 56 1.82 -25.68 -17.16
C ARG A 56 0.65 -24.77 -17.57
N SER A 57 0.06 -25.06 -18.73
CA SER A 57 -1.16 -24.45 -19.24
C SER A 57 -2.19 -25.55 -19.41
N PHE A 58 -3.39 -25.34 -18.89
CA PHE A 58 -4.45 -26.34 -18.87
C PHE A 58 -5.57 -25.89 -19.80
N VAL A 59 -6.01 -26.75 -20.70
CA VAL A 59 -7.22 -26.46 -21.47
C VAL A 59 -8.40 -26.26 -20.52
N THR A 60 -9.16 -25.18 -20.69
CA THR A 60 -10.34 -24.90 -19.86
C THR A 60 -11.50 -25.79 -20.31
N ALA A 61 -11.41 -27.05 -19.90
CA ALA A 61 -12.28 -28.13 -20.33
C ALA A 61 -12.55 -29.10 -19.18
N ILE A 62 -13.76 -29.66 -19.19
CA ILE A 62 -14.20 -30.71 -18.28
C ILE A 62 -15.03 -31.74 -19.03
N ALA A 63 -14.83 -33.01 -18.69
CA ALA A 63 -15.70 -34.11 -19.08
C ALA A 63 -16.16 -34.85 -17.84
N LYS A 64 -17.47 -35.07 -17.73
CA LYS A 64 -18.11 -35.79 -16.63
C LYS A 64 -18.86 -37.01 -17.16
N ASP A 65 -18.54 -38.17 -16.61
CA ASP A 65 -19.22 -39.44 -16.89
C ASP A 65 -19.66 -40.05 -15.55
N GLY A 66 -20.93 -39.83 -15.18
CA GLY A 66 -21.43 -40.18 -13.86
C GLY A 66 -20.67 -39.46 -12.74
N LYS A 67 -19.80 -40.20 -12.03
CA LYS A 67 -18.96 -39.67 -10.94
C LYS A 67 -17.52 -39.36 -11.36
N GLU A 68 -17.08 -39.85 -12.52
CA GLU A 68 -15.72 -39.61 -13.00
C GLU A 68 -15.64 -38.23 -13.65
N ILE A 69 -14.68 -37.41 -13.21
CA ILE A 69 -14.41 -36.07 -13.73
C ILE A 69 -13.01 -36.05 -14.30
N LYS A 70 -12.87 -35.55 -15.54
CA LYS A 70 -11.59 -35.24 -16.17
C LYS A 70 -11.56 -33.77 -16.52
N ILE A 71 -10.40 -33.16 -16.41
CA ILE A 71 -10.16 -31.75 -16.73
C ILE A 71 -9.01 -31.62 -17.72
N GLY A 72 -8.84 -30.45 -18.32
CA GLY A 72 -7.70 -30.20 -19.19
C GLY A 72 -7.75 -31.00 -20.49
N ALA A 73 -6.58 -31.36 -21.03
CA ALA A 73 -6.49 -32.17 -22.23
C ALA A 73 -7.13 -33.57 -22.06
N ASP A 74 -7.16 -34.11 -20.84
CA ASP A 74 -7.76 -35.42 -20.55
C ASP A 74 -9.28 -35.42 -20.76
N ALA A 75 -9.95 -34.28 -20.50
CA ALA A 75 -11.37 -34.10 -20.79
C ALA A 75 -11.68 -34.22 -22.29
N LEU A 76 -10.69 -33.94 -23.14
CA LEU A 76 -10.81 -33.96 -24.60
C LEU A 76 -10.30 -35.28 -25.21
N SER A 77 -9.95 -36.25 -24.38
CA SER A 77 -9.55 -37.57 -24.85
C SER A 77 -10.76 -38.37 -25.32
N LEU A 78 -10.71 -38.82 -26.58
CA LEU A 78 -11.75 -39.65 -27.17
C LEU A 78 -11.85 -41.07 -26.55
N SER A 79 -10.93 -41.47 -25.67
CA SER A 79 -11.07 -42.71 -24.89
C SER A 79 -12.19 -42.64 -23.86
N PHE A 80 -12.56 -41.44 -23.41
CA PHE A 80 -13.66 -41.20 -22.48
C PHE A 80 -15.03 -41.04 -23.17
N ALA A 81 -15.02 -40.87 -24.50
CA ALA A 81 -16.21 -40.55 -25.31
C ALA A 81 -17.17 -41.74 -25.55
N HIS A 82 -16.85 -42.93 -25.05
CA HIS A 82 -17.66 -44.14 -25.30
C HIS A 82 -19.00 -44.15 -24.54
N HIS A 83 -19.15 -43.38 -23.46
CA HIS A 83 -20.35 -43.36 -22.62
C HIS A 83 -21.25 -42.12 -22.79
N LYS A 84 -21.01 -41.28 -23.81
CA LYS A 84 -21.68 -39.97 -23.97
C LYS A 84 -21.49 -39.07 -22.73
N PRO A 85 -20.25 -38.73 -22.35
CA PRO A 85 -20.00 -37.83 -21.23
C PRO A 85 -20.57 -36.44 -21.51
N ASP A 86 -20.92 -35.73 -20.45
CA ASP A 86 -21.16 -34.29 -20.52
C ASP A 86 -19.80 -33.59 -20.65
N VAL A 87 -19.61 -32.84 -21.73
CA VAL A 87 -18.34 -32.17 -22.03
C VAL A 87 -18.58 -30.68 -22.14
N TRP A 88 -17.88 -29.91 -21.32
CA TRP A 88 -17.86 -28.45 -21.38
C TRP A 88 -16.45 -27.97 -21.72
N LEU A 89 -16.38 -27.04 -22.67
CA LEU A 89 -15.18 -26.26 -22.95
C LEU A 89 -15.56 -24.80 -22.86
N LYS A 90 -14.56 -23.95 -22.59
CA LYS A 90 -14.72 -22.51 -22.78
C LYS A 90 -15.89 -21.91 -21.99
N PHE A 91 -16.10 -22.44 -20.80
CA PHE A 91 -17.27 -22.14 -19.97
C PHE A 91 -17.13 -20.84 -19.16
N LYS A 92 -15.97 -20.16 -19.18
CA LYS A 92 -15.84 -18.80 -18.62
C LYS A 92 -16.65 -17.83 -19.48
N THR A 93 -17.58 -17.14 -18.84
CA THR A 93 -18.52 -16.19 -19.47
C THR A 93 -18.90 -15.08 -18.51
N ARG A 94 -19.19 -13.89 -19.05
CA ARG A 94 -19.75 -12.78 -18.26
C ARG A 94 -21.15 -13.10 -17.74
N HIS A 95 -21.92 -13.88 -18.48
CA HIS A 95 -23.29 -14.27 -18.13
C HIS A 95 -23.26 -15.51 -17.24
N LEU A 96 -22.92 -15.32 -15.96
CA LEU A 96 -22.88 -16.41 -15.00
C LEU A 96 -24.29 -16.87 -14.64
N ASP A 97 -24.64 -18.07 -15.08
CA ASP A 97 -25.84 -18.80 -14.68
C ASP A 97 -25.46 -20.17 -14.07
N ALA A 98 -26.45 -20.99 -13.73
CA ALA A 98 -26.19 -22.33 -13.18
C ALA A 98 -25.43 -23.24 -14.15
N GLN A 99 -25.65 -23.09 -15.47
CA GLN A 99 -24.99 -23.92 -16.50
C GLN A 99 -23.52 -23.54 -16.67
N ALA A 100 -23.16 -22.28 -16.48
CA ALA A 100 -21.77 -21.81 -16.47
C ALA A 100 -21.08 -22.09 -15.13
N ALA A 101 -21.78 -21.95 -14.00
CA ALA A 101 -21.21 -22.13 -12.67
C ALA A 101 -20.81 -23.59 -12.36
N GLU A 102 -21.60 -24.57 -12.84
CA GLU A 102 -21.35 -26.00 -12.61
C GLU A 102 -19.98 -26.46 -13.14
N PRO A 103 -19.61 -26.26 -14.43
CA PRO A 103 -18.31 -26.68 -14.93
C PRO A 103 -17.15 -25.91 -14.28
N ILE A 104 -17.32 -24.64 -13.91
CA ILE A 104 -16.30 -23.88 -13.16
C ILE A 104 -16.04 -24.54 -11.79
N THR A 105 -17.12 -24.90 -11.10
CA THR A 105 -17.06 -25.55 -9.78
C THR A 105 -16.29 -26.86 -9.87
N TYR A 106 -16.70 -27.73 -10.80
CA TYR A 106 -16.07 -29.05 -10.97
C TYR A 106 -14.62 -28.96 -11.45
N PHE A 107 -14.32 -28.04 -12.38
CA PHE A 107 -12.96 -27.82 -12.87
C PHE A 107 -12.04 -27.39 -11.72
N SER A 108 -12.49 -26.42 -10.92
CA SER A 108 -11.74 -25.90 -9.78
C SER A 108 -11.55 -26.97 -8.70
N GLN A 109 -12.60 -27.72 -8.37
CA GLN A 109 -12.52 -28.83 -7.41
C GLN A 109 -11.49 -29.88 -7.84
N ALA A 110 -11.58 -30.34 -9.08
CA ALA A 110 -10.69 -31.39 -9.59
C ALA A 110 -9.22 -30.91 -9.67
N LEU A 111 -8.99 -29.68 -10.15
CA LEU A 111 -7.64 -29.13 -10.29
C LEU A 111 -6.98 -28.91 -8.92
N ILE A 112 -7.70 -28.27 -8.00
CA ILE A 112 -7.16 -27.95 -6.68
C ILE A 112 -7.00 -29.21 -5.83
N ALA A 113 -7.94 -30.17 -5.90
CA ALA A 113 -7.78 -31.45 -5.23
C ALA A 113 -6.55 -32.21 -5.76
N GLY A 114 -6.40 -32.29 -7.09
CA GLY A 114 -5.26 -32.95 -7.72
C GLY A 114 -3.91 -32.34 -7.32
N LEU A 115 -3.79 -31.00 -7.39
CA LEU A 115 -2.58 -30.30 -6.96
C LEU A 115 -2.28 -30.47 -5.47
N SER A 116 -3.33 -30.58 -4.63
CA SER A 116 -3.16 -30.80 -3.18
C SER A 116 -2.69 -32.23 -2.88
N GLU A 117 -3.27 -33.22 -3.56
CA GLU A 117 -2.91 -34.64 -3.42
C GLU A 117 -1.45 -34.91 -3.85
N GLU A 118 -0.98 -34.20 -4.88
CA GLU A 118 0.42 -34.25 -5.35
C GLU A 118 1.38 -33.48 -4.42
N GLY A 119 0.87 -32.72 -3.45
CA GLY A 119 1.68 -31.86 -2.56
C GLY A 119 2.22 -30.60 -3.26
N THR A 120 1.70 -30.26 -4.44
CA THR A 120 2.09 -29.08 -5.22
C THR A 120 1.56 -27.78 -4.61
N ILE A 121 0.43 -27.83 -3.90
CA ILE A 121 -0.11 -26.72 -3.10
C ILE A 121 -0.50 -27.22 -1.71
N ARG A 122 -0.66 -26.33 -0.74
CA ARG A 122 -1.19 -26.71 0.59
C ARG A 122 -2.65 -27.11 0.56
N GLY A 123 -3.40 -26.51 -0.35
CA GLY A 123 -4.75 -26.92 -0.69
C GLY A 123 -5.81 -25.89 -0.35
N ALA A 124 -7.05 -26.21 -0.70
CA ALA A 124 -8.18 -25.28 -0.79
C ALA A 124 -8.46 -24.43 0.47
N LYS A 125 -8.06 -24.92 1.66
CA LYS A 125 -8.31 -24.26 2.95
C LYS A 125 -7.12 -23.43 3.45
N GLU A 126 -5.91 -23.80 3.07
CA GLU A 126 -4.67 -23.21 3.58
C GLU A 126 -4.04 -22.23 2.60
N SER A 127 -4.29 -22.39 1.30
CA SER A 127 -3.83 -21.48 0.26
C SER A 127 -4.82 -20.32 0.08
N ARG A 128 -4.29 -19.15 -0.30
CA ARG A 128 -5.07 -17.96 -0.66
C ARG A 128 -5.18 -17.85 -2.18
N PHE A 129 -6.40 -17.77 -2.70
CA PHE A 129 -6.65 -17.77 -4.14
C PHE A 129 -6.98 -16.37 -4.65
N ILE A 130 -6.20 -15.91 -5.63
CA ILE A 130 -6.36 -14.65 -6.34
C ILE A 130 -6.69 -15.01 -7.78
N ILE A 131 -7.93 -14.76 -8.19
CA ILE A 131 -8.49 -15.29 -9.44
C ILE A 131 -8.72 -14.15 -10.43
N GLY A 132 -8.23 -14.33 -11.66
CA GLY A 132 -8.34 -13.35 -12.73
C GLY A 132 -9.74 -13.26 -13.34
N CYS A 133 -10.21 -12.03 -13.57
CA CYS A 133 -11.36 -11.75 -14.40
C CYS A 133 -11.08 -10.67 -15.46
N PRO A 134 -11.83 -10.63 -16.59
CA PRO A 134 -11.74 -9.55 -17.55
C PRO A 134 -12.03 -8.19 -16.91
N SER A 135 -11.31 -7.14 -17.32
CA SER A 135 -11.39 -5.79 -16.75
C SER A 135 -12.81 -5.21 -16.73
N GLY A 136 -13.56 -5.40 -17.80
CA GLY A 136 -14.93 -4.85 -17.96
C GLY A 136 -16.03 -5.53 -17.14
N TRP A 137 -15.73 -6.53 -16.31
CA TRP A 137 -16.73 -7.15 -15.43
C TRP A 137 -17.08 -6.24 -14.27
N ASP A 138 -18.37 -6.10 -13.97
CA ASP A 138 -18.85 -5.29 -12.84
C ASP A 138 -18.68 -6.00 -11.49
N ILE A 139 -18.86 -5.24 -10.39
CA ILE A 139 -18.73 -5.76 -9.02
C ILE A 139 -19.70 -6.93 -8.76
N PRO A 140 -21.00 -6.87 -9.13
CA PRO A 140 -21.91 -8.00 -8.94
C PRO A 140 -21.47 -9.29 -9.64
N THR A 141 -20.96 -9.20 -10.87
CA THR A 141 -20.46 -10.36 -11.63
C THR A 141 -19.24 -10.97 -10.93
N ARG A 142 -18.31 -10.13 -10.47
CA ARG A 142 -17.12 -10.58 -9.73
C ARG A 142 -17.51 -11.28 -8.42
N GLU A 143 -18.49 -10.75 -7.71
CA GLU A 143 -18.98 -11.33 -6.46
C GLU A 143 -19.68 -12.67 -6.68
N ALA A 144 -20.47 -12.79 -7.76
CA ALA A 144 -21.10 -14.06 -8.13
C ALA A 144 -20.05 -15.13 -8.46
N TYR A 145 -18.97 -14.78 -9.17
CA TYR A 145 -17.84 -15.67 -9.41
C TYR A 145 -17.12 -16.07 -8.12
N ARG A 146 -16.90 -15.13 -7.18
CA ARG A 146 -16.32 -15.42 -5.86
C ARG A 146 -17.08 -16.55 -5.17
N HIS A 147 -18.41 -16.47 -5.15
CA HIS A 147 -19.27 -17.50 -4.55
C HIS A 147 -19.18 -18.86 -5.24
N VAL A 148 -18.99 -18.92 -6.57
CA VAL A 148 -18.78 -20.19 -7.29
C VAL A 148 -17.51 -20.88 -6.82
N PHE A 149 -16.41 -20.15 -6.66
CA PHE A 149 -15.15 -20.71 -6.17
C PHE A 149 -15.19 -21.07 -4.68
N GLU A 150 -15.88 -20.29 -3.85
CA GLU A 150 -16.14 -20.63 -2.45
C GLU A 150 -16.98 -21.91 -2.35
N HIS A 151 -18.01 -22.05 -3.20
CA HIS A 151 -18.81 -23.26 -3.32
C HIS A 151 -17.98 -24.47 -3.82
N ALA A 152 -16.97 -24.21 -4.66
CA ALA A 152 -15.98 -25.21 -5.06
C ALA A 152 -15.07 -25.65 -3.89
N GLY A 153 -15.14 -24.99 -2.73
CA GLY A 153 -14.43 -25.37 -1.50
C GLY A 153 -13.21 -24.51 -1.19
N LEU A 154 -12.94 -23.45 -1.96
CA LEU A 154 -11.83 -22.53 -1.72
C LEU A 154 -12.18 -21.59 -0.57
N GLN A 155 -11.37 -21.57 0.50
CA GLN A 155 -11.70 -20.82 1.71
C GLN A 155 -11.37 -19.32 1.61
N SER A 156 -10.34 -18.95 0.85
CA SER A 156 -9.92 -17.57 0.66
C SER A 156 -9.88 -17.25 -0.82
N VAL A 157 -10.89 -16.54 -1.31
CA VAL A 157 -11.03 -16.19 -2.73
C VAL A 157 -11.12 -14.68 -2.90
N ARG A 158 -10.35 -14.16 -3.84
CA ARG A 158 -10.46 -12.77 -4.32
C ARG A 158 -10.52 -12.77 -5.84
N ILE A 159 -11.49 -12.06 -6.41
CA ILE A 159 -11.61 -11.88 -7.85
C ILE A 159 -11.01 -10.53 -8.22
N VAL A 160 -10.04 -10.53 -9.15
CA VAL A 160 -9.26 -9.35 -9.50
C VAL A 160 -9.17 -9.20 -11.03
N PRO A 161 -9.26 -7.97 -11.57
CA PRO A 161 -9.00 -7.73 -12.98
C PRO A 161 -7.64 -8.27 -13.45
N GLU A 162 -7.65 -8.99 -14.57
CA GLU A 162 -6.45 -9.54 -15.23
C GLU A 162 -5.45 -8.45 -15.59
N SER A 163 -5.93 -7.27 -15.98
CA SER A 163 -5.07 -6.10 -16.26
C SER A 163 -4.19 -5.67 -15.08
N ARG A 164 -4.70 -5.74 -13.84
CA ARG A 164 -3.89 -5.46 -12.63
C ARG A 164 -2.79 -6.49 -12.45
N ALA A 165 -3.07 -7.75 -12.76
CA ALA A 165 -2.07 -8.82 -12.72
C ALA A 165 -1.02 -8.65 -13.82
N ALA A 166 -1.44 -8.32 -15.05
CA ALA A 166 -0.53 -8.05 -16.16
C ALA A 166 0.43 -6.88 -15.85
N LEU A 167 -0.08 -5.79 -15.25
CA LEU A 167 0.76 -4.68 -14.79
C LEU A 167 1.77 -5.15 -13.75
N MET A 168 1.34 -5.98 -12.80
CA MET A 168 2.21 -6.49 -11.74
C MET A 168 3.36 -7.32 -12.30
N THR A 169 3.09 -8.18 -13.28
CA THR A 169 4.13 -8.95 -13.98
C THR A 169 5.07 -8.05 -14.77
N ALA A 170 4.57 -6.97 -15.37
CA ALA A 170 5.39 -6.01 -16.11
C ALA A 170 6.45 -5.34 -15.21
N LEU A 171 6.04 -4.98 -13.98
CA LEU A 171 6.90 -4.37 -12.98
C LEU A 171 7.93 -5.36 -12.45
N GLU A 172 7.49 -6.58 -12.12
CA GLU A 172 8.35 -7.64 -11.58
C GLU A 172 9.44 -8.06 -12.57
N GLN A 173 9.12 -8.22 -13.85
CA GLN A 173 10.08 -8.64 -14.88
C GLN A 173 11.02 -7.51 -15.33
N GLY A 174 10.94 -6.32 -14.70
CA GLY A 174 11.76 -5.17 -15.04
C GLY A 174 11.50 -4.63 -16.44
N TYR A 175 10.37 -4.99 -17.07
CA TYR A 175 9.98 -4.41 -18.34
C TYR A 175 9.64 -2.94 -18.18
N VAL A 176 9.19 -2.52 -17.00
CA VAL A 176 8.89 -1.13 -16.64
C VAL A 176 9.69 -0.82 -15.37
N SER A 177 10.45 0.28 -15.34
CA SER A 177 11.15 0.68 -14.11
C SER A 177 10.19 1.31 -13.09
N ILE A 178 10.63 1.45 -11.84
CA ILE A 178 9.83 2.11 -10.81
C ILE A 178 9.78 3.62 -11.03
N GLU A 179 10.80 4.23 -11.63
CA GLU A 179 10.72 5.62 -12.10
C GLU A 179 9.72 5.74 -13.26
N ASP A 180 9.56 4.67 -14.05
CA ASP A 180 8.50 4.48 -15.06
C ASP A 180 7.16 4.01 -14.47
N THR A 181 6.97 3.84 -13.16
CA THR A 181 5.60 3.63 -12.60
C THR A 181 4.74 4.89 -12.66
N ARG A 182 5.38 6.04 -12.90
CA ARG A 182 4.72 7.27 -13.40
C ARG A 182 4.57 7.29 -14.93
N ALA A 183 5.25 6.38 -15.64
CA ALA A 183 5.15 6.25 -17.09
C ALA A 183 3.88 5.50 -17.48
N SER A 184 3.50 5.72 -18.72
CA SER A 184 2.25 5.25 -19.29
C SER A 184 2.43 3.90 -19.98
N VAL A 185 1.71 2.88 -19.52
CA VAL A 185 1.80 1.51 -20.05
C VAL A 185 0.47 1.13 -20.68
N LEU A 186 0.47 0.67 -21.93
CA LEU A 186 -0.70 0.03 -22.54
C LEU A 186 -0.53 -1.48 -22.52
N ILE A 187 -1.41 -2.20 -21.84
CA ILE A 187 -1.47 -3.65 -21.82
C ILE A 187 -2.44 -4.09 -22.92
N VAL A 188 -1.97 -4.95 -23.81
CA VAL A 188 -2.79 -5.57 -24.87
C VAL A 188 -2.83 -7.06 -24.61
N ASP A 189 -3.92 -7.51 -24.00
CA ASP A 189 -4.12 -8.91 -23.66
C ASP A 189 -4.90 -9.62 -24.76
N ILE A 190 -4.26 -10.56 -25.45
CA ILE A 190 -4.83 -11.24 -26.61
C ILE A 190 -5.12 -12.69 -26.23
N GLY A 191 -6.38 -12.93 -25.88
CA GLY A 191 -6.88 -14.22 -25.46
C GLY A 191 -7.39 -15.10 -26.61
N SER A 192 -8.04 -16.20 -26.22
CA SER A 192 -8.73 -17.09 -27.17
C SER A 192 -10.07 -16.55 -27.64
N SER A 193 -10.75 -15.72 -26.84
CA SER A 193 -12.08 -15.17 -27.13
C SER A 193 -12.08 -13.66 -27.39
N THR A 194 -11.24 -12.93 -26.66
CA THR A 194 -11.25 -11.47 -26.64
C THR A 194 -9.85 -10.91 -26.82
N THR A 195 -9.80 -9.63 -27.20
CA THR A 195 -8.62 -8.78 -27.06
C THR A 195 -9.00 -7.59 -26.19
N ASP A 196 -8.25 -7.39 -25.12
CA ASP A 196 -8.49 -6.38 -24.09
C ASP A 196 -7.33 -5.36 -24.06
N PHE A 197 -7.67 -4.07 -23.98
CA PHE A 197 -6.72 -2.96 -23.97
C PHE A 197 -6.87 -2.19 -22.66
N THR A 198 -5.82 -2.18 -21.84
CA THR A 198 -5.83 -1.45 -20.56
C THR A 198 -4.68 -0.47 -20.49
N TYR A 199 -4.99 0.81 -20.31
CA TYR A 199 -4.01 1.85 -20.12
C TYR A 199 -3.74 2.05 -18.62
N CYS A 200 -2.48 1.95 -18.23
CA CYS A 200 -2.03 2.06 -16.86
C CYS A 200 -1.12 3.29 -16.68
N ARG A 201 -1.36 4.07 -15.64
CA ARG A 201 -0.50 5.19 -15.21
C ARG A 201 -0.63 5.38 -13.71
N ASP A 202 0.48 5.61 -13.01
CA ASP A 202 0.47 5.83 -11.55
C ASP A 202 -0.22 4.69 -10.77
N LEU A 203 -0.09 3.45 -11.25
CA LEU A 203 -0.77 2.24 -10.75
C LEU A 203 -2.31 2.23 -10.89
N GLU A 204 -2.89 3.26 -11.50
CA GLU A 204 -4.28 3.27 -11.93
C GLU A 204 -4.42 2.63 -13.32
N ALA A 205 -5.53 1.95 -13.56
CA ALA A 205 -5.79 1.21 -14.78
C ALA A 205 -7.15 1.58 -15.37
N ASP A 206 -7.14 2.03 -16.61
CA ASP A 206 -8.32 2.41 -17.40
C ASP A 206 -8.52 1.41 -18.55
N ASP A 207 -9.73 0.86 -18.65
CA ASP A 207 -10.13 0.07 -19.81
C ASP A 207 -10.37 1.02 -20.99
N VAL A 208 -9.56 0.85 -22.05
CA VAL A 208 -9.57 1.69 -23.26
C VAL A 208 -9.93 0.89 -24.51
N GLY A 209 -10.45 -0.33 -24.33
CA GLY A 209 -10.94 -1.14 -25.43
C GLY A 209 -11.17 -2.60 -25.06
N HIS A 210 -12.33 -3.12 -25.44
CA HIS A 210 -12.68 -4.53 -25.32
C HIS A 210 -13.29 -5.01 -26.63
N ASN A 211 -12.74 -6.10 -27.18
CA ASN A 211 -13.17 -6.64 -28.47
C ASN A 211 -13.39 -8.15 -28.37
N GLU A 212 -14.45 -8.66 -29.01
CA GLU A 212 -14.66 -10.10 -29.27
C GLU A 212 -13.73 -10.63 -30.38
N LEU A 213 -12.45 -10.24 -30.30
CA LEU A 213 -11.39 -10.57 -31.24
C LEU A 213 -10.42 -11.56 -30.59
N GLY A 214 -10.83 -12.81 -30.51
CA GLY A 214 -10.00 -13.88 -29.97
C GLY A 214 -9.27 -14.67 -31.06
N SER A 215 -8.14 -15.30 -30.71
CA SER A 215 -7.47 -16.24 -31.63
C SER A 215 -8.23 -17.55 -31.83
N GLY A 216 -9.27 -17.82 -31.05
CA GLY A 216 -10.16 -18.98 -31.18
C GLY A 216 -10.98 -18.96 -32.46
N LEU A 217 -11.23 -17.77 -33.03
CA LEU A 217 -11.85 -17.62 -34.34
C LEU A 217 -11.01 -18.31 -35.43
N LEU A 218 -9.68 -18.24 -35.29
CA LEU A 218 -8.75 -18.91 -36.22
C LEU A 218 -8.83 -20.44 -36.10
N ASP A 219 -9.09 -20.97 -34.90
CA ASP A 219 -9.25 -22.43 -34.71
C ASP A 219 -10.46 -22.96 -35.49
N ASP A 220 -11.55 -22.19 -35.52
CA ASP A 220 -12.74 -22.54 -36.27
C ASP A 220 -12.55 -22.43 -37.78
N GLU A 221 -11.78 -21.43 -38.26
CA GLU A 221 -11.41 -21.36 -39.68
C GLU A 221 -10.51 -22.50 -40.11
N ILE A 222 -9.52 -22.87 -39.27
CA ILE A 222 -8.68 -24.05 -39.51
C ILE A 222 -9.57 -25.30 -39.58
N PHE A 223 -10.54 -25.44 -38.67
CA PHE A 223 -11.49 -26.55 -38.72
C PHE A 223 -12.31 -26.55 -40.02
N LYS A 224 -12.91 -25.42 -40.41
CA LYS A 224 -13.75 -25.32 -41.61
C LYS A 224 -12.95 -25.65 -42.87
N LEU A 225 -11.77 -25.07 -43.00
CA LEU A 225 -10.85 -25.30 -44.11
C LEU A 225 -10.49 -26.79 -44.20
N ASN A 226 -10.04 -27.38 -43.10
CA ASN A 226 -9.63 -28.79 -43.06
C ASN A 226 -10.81 -29.74 -43.30
N LEU A 227 -11.97 -29.50 -42.69
CA LEU A 227 -13.18 -30.31 -42.90
C LEU A 227 -13.63 -30.27 -44.38
N SER A 228 -13.57 -29.10 -45.02
CA SER A 228 -14.03 -28.92 -46.41
C SER A 228 -13.29 -29.80 -47.41
N ARG A 229 -12.00 -30.09 -47.14
CA ARG A 229 -11.14 -30.93 -48.00
C ARG A 229 -11.10 -32.41 -47.59
N GLN A 230 -11.78 -32.80 -46.50
CA GLN A 230 -11.86 -34.21 -46.09
C GLN A 230 -12.65 -35.04 -47.10
N LYS A 231 -12.09 -36.17 -47.55
CA LYS A 231 -12.87 -37.18 -48.29
C LYS A 231 -14.02 -37.74 -47.45
N SER A 232 -13.81 -37.85 -46.13
CA SER A 232 -14.76 -38.35 -45.14
C SER A 232 -15.69 -37.27 -44.56
N ARG A 233 -15.74 -36.05 -45.14
CA ARG A 233 -16.51 -34.90 -44.62
C ARG A 233 -17.92 -35.27 -44.13
N LYS A 234 -18.73 -35.88 -45.00
CA LYS A 234 -20.11 -36.28 -44.68
C LYS A 234 -20.20 -37.27 -43.52
N GLN A 235 -19.19 -38.12 -43.33
CA GLN A 235 -19.13 -39.06 -42.22
C GLN A 235 -18.75 -38.35 -40.92
N ILE A 236 -17.82 -37.40 -40.99
CA ILE A 236 -17.42 -36.57 -39.84
C ILE A 236 -18.58 -35.70 -39.38
N GLU A 237 -19.31 -35.05 -40.29
CA GLU A 237 -20.51 -34.26 -39.99
C GLU A 237 -21.56 -35.12 -39.27
N LYS A 238 -21.86 -36.33 -39.77
CA LYS A 238 -22.75 -37.28 -39.09
C LYS A 238 -22.26 -37.70 -37.71
N LEU A 239 -20.95 -37.85 -37.52
CA LEU A 239 -20.38 -38.16 -36.21
C LEU A 239 -20.54 -36.99 -35.23
N ILE A 240 -20.38 -35.76 -35.70
CA ILE A 240 -20.63 -34.57 -34.88
C ILE A 240 -22.11 -34.47 -34.50
N GLU A 241 -23.03 -34.74 -35.43
CA GLU A 241 -24.47 -34.78 -35.13
C GLU A 241 -24.81 -35.83 -34.06
N ALA A 242 -24.21 -37.02 -34.14
CA ALA A 242 -24.43 -38.09 -33.18
C ALA A 242 -23.70 -37.86 -31.83
N TYR A 243 -22.56 -37.17 -31.86
CA TYR A 243 -21.68 -36.89 -30.74
C TYR A 243 -21.25 -35.41 -30.76
N PRO A 244 -22.10 -34.48 -30.28
CA PRO A 244 -21.83 -33.03 -30.41
C PRO A 244 -20.47 -32.57 -29.85
N HIS A 245 -19.98 -33.22 -28.79
CA HIS A 245 -18.67 -32.95 -28.20
C HIS A 245 -17.49 -33.19 -29.16
N TYR A 246 -17.67 -33.98 -30.24
CA TYR A 246 -16.63 -34.16 -31.26
C TYR A 246 -16.24 -32.84 -31.91
N LYS A 247 -17.19 -31.92 -32.13
CA LYS A 247 -16.88 -30.62 -32.71
C LYS A 247 -15.87 -29.85 -31.85
N ALA A 248 -16.05 -29.85 -30.53
CA ALA A 248 -15.15 -29.20 -29.59
C ALA A 248 -13.74 -29.83 -29.62
N ILE A 249 -13.66 -31.17 -29.61
CA ILE A 249 -12.39 -31.91 -29.67
C ILE A 249 -11.65 -31.66 -31.00
N LEU A 250 -12.37 -31.68 -32.12
CA LEU A 250 -11.82 -31.43 -33.45
C LEU A 250 -11.26 -29.99 -33.57
N THR A 251 -12.00 -28.99 -33.07
CA THR A 251 -11.53 -27.60 -33.02
C THR A 251 -10.31 -27.48 -32.10
N TYR A 252 -10.26 -28.19 -30.97
CA TYR A 252 -9.07 -28.21 -30.11
C TYR A 252 -7.82 -28.79 -30.80
N TRP A 253 -7.96 -29.83 -31.62
CA TRP A 253 -6.83 -30.32 -32.41
C TRP A 253 -6.39 -29.30 -33.47
N CYS A 254 -7.32 -28.52 -34.03
CA CYS A 254 -7.00 -27.41 -34.94
C CYS A 254 -6.22 -26.31 -34.21
N ARG A 255 -6.57 -26.02 -32.95
CA ARG A 255 -5.80 -25.13 -32.08
C ARG A 255 -4.36 -25.61 -31.89
N GLN A 256 -4.15 -26.90 -31.58
CA GLN A 256 -2.79 -27.42 -31.47
C GLN A 256 -1.99 -27.29 -32.77
N ALA A 257 -2.64 -27.52 -33.92
CA ALA A 257 -1.99 -27.30 -35.22
C ALA A 257 -1.65 -25.81 -35.44
N LYS A 258 -2.56 -24.89 -35.06
CA LYS A 258 -2.34 -23.44 -35.09
C LYS A 258 -1.11 -23.06 -34.28
N GLU A 259 -1.06 -23.49 -33.02
CA GLU A 259 0.02 -23.17 -32.10
C GLU A 259 1.34 -23.75 -32.60
N ALA A 260 1.37 -25.00 -33.05
CA ALA A 260 2.56 -25.61 -33.66
C ALA A 260 3.04 -24.86 -34.91
N TYR A 261 2.12 -24.38 -35.75
CA TYR A 261 2.47 -23.66 -36.98
C TYR A 261 2.99 -22.24 -36.69
N PHE A 262 2.24 -21.45 -35.91
CA PHE A 262 2.55 -20.03 -35.67
C PHE A 262 3.63 -19.81 -34.59
N THR A 263 4.05 -20.85 -33.88
CA THR A 263 5.30 -20.85 -33.09
C THR A 263 6.50 -21.37 -33.90
N GLY A 264 6.26 -22.04 -35.03
CA GLY A 264 7.28 -22.64 -35.88
C GLY A 264 7.88 -21.68 -36.91
N GLU A 265 9.05 -22.03 -37.44
CA GLU A 265 9.79 -21.30 -38.48
C GLU A 265 9.11 -21.40 -39.87
N ASP A 266 7.81 -21.08 -39.98
CA ASP A 266 6.96 -21.28 -41.16
C ASP A 266 6.88 -22.77 -41.63
N VAL A 267 7.20 -23.72 -40.75
CA VAL A 267 7.21 -25.16 -41.07
C VAL A 267 5.78 -25.69 -41.21
N PRO A 268 5.43 -26.38 -42.32
CA PRO A 268 4.12 -26.99 -42.47
C PRO A 268 3.80 -27.99 -41.36
N VAL A 269 2.59 -27.90 -40.81
CA VAL A 269 2.09 -28.84 -39.78
C VAL A 269 1.12 -29.80 -40.42
N GLU A 270 1.30 -31.10 -40.18
CA GLU A 270 0.36 -32.15 -40.57
C GLU A 270 0.06 -33.04 -39.35
N MET A 271 -1.22 -33.24 -39.04
CA MET A 271 -1.69 -34.08 -37.93
C MET A 271 -2.84 -34.96 -38.41
N ILE A 272 -2.77 -36.26 -38.14
CA ILE A 272 -3.84 -37.20 -38.46
C ILE A 272 -4.40 -37.75 -37.15
N LYS A 273 -5.70 -37.61 -36.96
CA LYS A 273 -6.37 -38.04 -35.73
C LYS A 273 -7.52 -38.99 -36.04
N ARG A 274 -7.56 -40.14 -35.36
CA ARG A 274 -8.61 -41.14 -35.54
C ARG A 274 -9.86 -40.78 -34.73
N LEU A 275 -11.04 -40.94 -35.34
CA LEU A 275 -12.33 -40.84 -34.66
C LEU A 275 -12.84 -42.23 -34.25
N PRO A 276 -12.84 -42.61 -32.96
CA PRO A 276 -13.15 -43.97 -32.52
C PRO A 276 -14.55 -44.45 -32.92
N ALA A 277 -15.57 -43.60 -32.79
CA ALA A 277 -16.95 -43.94 -33.16
C ALA A 277 -17.14 -44.12 -34.68
N GLY A 278 -16.23 -43.60 -35.50
CA GLY A 278 -16.34 -43.57 -36.95
C GLY A 278 -15.92 -44.84 -37.69
N LYS A 279 -15.47 -45.91 -37.01
CA LYS A 279 -14.96 -47.14 -37.66
C LYS A 279 -14.03 -46.87 -38.87
N ARG A 280 -12.80 -46.38 -38.59
CA ARG A 280 -11.77 -45.97 -39.59
C ARG A 280 -11.96 -44.59 -40.24
N VAL A 281 -12.73 -43.69 -39.61
CA VAL A 281 -12.72 -42.28 -39.98
C VAL A 281 -11.55 -41.57 -39.30
N PHE A 282 -10.83 -40.78 -40.09
CA PHE A 282 -9.74 -39.91 -39.64
C PHE A 282 -10.09 -38.45 -39.94
N PHE A 283 -9.56 -37.56 -39.11
CA PHE A 283 -9.54 -36.13 -39.33
C PHE A 283 -8.09 -35.69 -39.55
N ASP A 284 -7.79 -35.40 -40.81
CA ASP A 284 -6.50 -34.90 -41.26
C ASP A 284 -6.47 -33.37 -41.16
N ILE A 285 -5.53 -32.83 -40.38
CA ILE A 285 -5.28 -31.41 -40.22
C ILE A 285 -3.96 -31.10 -40.91
N ARG A 286 -3.96 -30.08 -41.77
CA ARG A 286 -2.75 -29.54 -42.36
C ARG A 286 -2.79 -28.00 -42.35
N ILE A 287 -1.65 -27.39 -42.08
CA ILE A 287 -1.46 -25.95 -42.19
C ILE A 287 -0.11 -25.73 -42.87
N ASP A 288 -0.14 -25.11 -44.05
CA ASP A 288 1.04 -24.60 -44.74
C ASP A 288 0.96 -23.08 -44.87
N LYS A 289 1.97 -22.47 -45.50
CA LYS A 289 2.04 -21.01 -45.69
C LYS A 289 0.84 -20.42 -46.45
N LYS A 290 0.29 -21.16 -47.41
CA LYS A 290 -0.89 -20.71 -48.18
C LYS A 290 -2.15 -20.81 -47.31
N ASP A 291 -2.29 -21.91 -46.58
CA ASP A 291 -3.39 -22.09 -45.64
C ASP A 291 -3.35 -21.00 -44.56
N ALA A 292 -2.20 -20.75 -43.93
CA ALA A 292 -2.02 -19.73 -42.89
C ALA A 292 -2.36 -18.32 -43.36
N LYS A 293 -1.91 -17.93 -44.57
CA LYS A 293 -2.30 -16.66 -45.19
C LYS A 293 -3.80 -16.58 -45.38
N THR A 294 -4.42 -17.65 -45.90
CA THR A 294 -5.86 -17.72 -46.11
C THR A 294 -6.62 -17.56 -44.78
N ILE A 295 -6.20 -18.25 -43.73
CA ILE A 295 -6.82 -18.20 -42.40
C ILE A 295 -6.75 -16.79 -41.80
N LEU A 296 -5.64 -16.08 -41.95
CA LEU A 296 -5.46 -14.75 -41.37
C LEU A 296 -6.13 -13.62 -42.17
N GLU A 297 -6.30 -13.79 -43.49
CA GLU A 297 -6.78 -12.75 -44.41
C GLU A 297 -8.23 -12.96 -44.88
N SER A 298 -8.84 -14.12 -44.62
CA SER A 298 -10.23 -14.36 -45.01
C SER A 298 -11.21 -13.55 -44.15
N PRO A 299 -12.24 -12.94 -44.76
CA PRO A 299 -13.35 -12.31 -44.05
C PRO A 299 -14.05 -13.27 -43.08
N LEU A 300 -14.27 -12.82 -41.84
CA LEU A 300 -15.01 -13.56 -40.83
C LEU A 300 -16.36 -12.89 -40.57
N GLU A 301 -17.43 -13.67 -40.62
CA GLU A 301 -18.80 -13.20 -40.33
C GLU A 301 -18.90 -12.63 -38.91
N SER A 302 -18.28 -13.29 -37.93
CA SER A 302 -18.21 -12.84 -36.53
C SER A 302 -17.46 -11.51 -36.35
N LEU A 303 -16.69 -11.09 -37.35
CA LEU A 303 -15.99 -9.81 -37.37
C LEU A 303 -16.58 -8.88 -38.44
N ASN A 304 -17.88 -8.99 -38.74
CA ASN A 304 -18.57 -8.13 -39.71
C ASN A 304 -17.92 -8.09 -41.11
N GLY A 305 -17.33 -9.21 -41.54
CA GLY A 305 -16.65 -9.32 -42.83
C GLY A 305 -15.20 -8.82 -42.84
N TYR A 306 -14.67 -8.36 -41.70
CA TYR A 306 -13.24 -8.14 -41.56
C TYR A 306 -12.49 -9.47 -41.43
N SER A 307 -11.27 -9.52 -41.96
CA SER A 307 -10.30 -10.55 -41.59
C SER A 307 -9.80 -10.34 -40.17
N TRP A 308 -9.26 -11.38 -39.54
CA TRP A 308 -8.66 -11.25 -38.20
C TRP A 308 -7.58 -10.16 -38.17
N LYS A 309 -6.72 -10.12 -39.20
CA LYS A 309 -5.68 -9.10 -39.34
C LYS A 309 -6.26 -7.69 -39.41
N SER A 310 -7.24 -7.46 -40.28
CA SER A 310 -7.85 -6.12 -40.43
C SER A 310 -8.66 -5.69 -39.20
N ALA A 311 -9.28 -6.64 -38.51
CA ALA A 311 -9.98 -6.38 -37.26
C ALA A 311 -9.00 -5.98 -36.14
N PHE A 312 -7.84 -6.64 -36.06
CA PHE A 312 -6.80 -6.26 -35.10
C PHE A 312 -6.21 -4.88 -35.40
N ASP A 313 -5.93 -4.58 -36.68
CA ASP A 313 -5.50 -3.25 -37.11
C ASP A 313 -6.54 -2.16 -36.78
N TYR A 314 -7.83 -2.50 -36.88
CA TYR A 314 -8.93 -1.60 -36.53
C TYR A 314 -9.03 -1.38 -35.02
N ALA A 315 -8.97 -2.45 -34.21
CA ALA A 315 -8.98 -2.37 -32.75
C ALA A 315 -7.85 -1.48 -32.20
N LEU A 316 -6.63 -1.61 -32.75
CA LEU A 316 -5.51 -0.73 -32.38
C LEU A 316 -5.79 0.75 -32.67
N ARG A 317 -6.52 1.07 -33.75
CA ARG A 317 -6.89 2.45 -34.08
C ARG A 317 -7.95 2.99 -33.13
N GLU A 318 -8.98 2.20 -32.83
CA GLU A 318 -10.00 2.59 -31.85
C GLU A 318 -9.38 2.85 -30.48
N THR A 319 -8.41 2.04 -30.05
CA THR A 319 -7.67 2.30 -28.81
C THR A 319 -6.90 3.63 -28.86
N ILE A 320 -6.26 3.98 -29.98
CA ILE A 320 -5.58 5.27 -30.14
C ILE A 320 -6.58 6.44 -30.04
N GLU A 321 -7.75 6.29 -30.65
CA GLU A 321 -8.83 7.28 -30.59
C GLU A 321 -9.33 7.44 -29.15
N SER A 322 -9.61 6.34 -28.46
CA SER A 322 -10.03 6.35 -27.04
C SER A 322 -8.99 6.99 -26.11
N LEU A 323 -7.70 6.73 -26.33
CA LEU A 323 -6.60 7.39 -25.60
C LEU A 323 -6.51 8.91 -25.87
N SER A 324 -7.15 9.38 -26.93
CA SER A 324 -7.18 10.80 -27.34
C SER A 324 -8.45 11.53 -26.87
N GLU A 325 -9.47 10.82 -26.38
CA GLU A 325 -10.73 11.43 -25.94
C GLU A 325 -10.59 12.11 -24.56
N GLY A 326 -11.11 13.35 -24.45
CA GLY A 326 -11.31 14.03 -23.17
C GLY A 326 -10.10 14.74 -22.53
N SER A 327 -8.97 14.90 -23.23
CA SER A 327 -7.77 15.58 -22.71
C SER A 327 -7.11 16.49 -23.76
N ASP A 328 -6.69 17.69 -23.35
CA ASP A 328 -5.86 18.60 -24.16
C ASP A 328 -4.44 18.03 -24.43
N THR A 329 -4.08 16.92 -23.77
CA THR A 329 -2.81 16.19 -23.94
C THR A 329 -3.07 14.72 -24.31
N LEU A 330 -2.49 14.27 -25.42
CA LEU A 330 -2.59 12.87 -25.87
C LEU A 330 -2.08 11.91 -24.79
N ARG A 331 -2.89 10.93 -24.34
CA ARG A 331 -2.46 9.84 -23.43
C ARG A 331 -1.65 8.80 -24.21
N ALA A 332 -0.50 9.21 -24.75
CA ALA A 332 0.36 8.32 -25.52
C ALA A 332 1.14 7.39 -24.58
N PRO A 333 1.02 6.05 -24.70
CA PRO A 333 1.78 5.12 -23.88
C PRO A 333 3.27 5.16 -24.23
N ASP A 334 4.12 5.17 -23.22
CA ASP A 334 5.58 5.05 -23.34
C ASP A 334 5.99 3.60 -23.64
N THR A 335 5.27 2.65 -23.03
CA THR A 335 5.51 1.21 -23.18
C THR A 335 4.21 0.48 -23.51
N ILE A 336 4.29 -0.53 -24.37
CA ILE A 336 3.17 -1.42 -24.67
C ILE A 336 3.58 -2.85 -24.32
N LEU A 337 2.79 -3.50 -23.48
CA LEU A 337 3.00 -4.89 -23.09
C LEU A 337 1.97 -5.78 -23.79
N LEU A 338 2.46 -6.71 -24.62
CA LEU A 338 1.65 -7.74 -25.25
C LEU A 338 1.58 -8.97 -24.33
N THR A 339 0.38 -9.34 -23.90
CA THR A 339 0.11 -10.53 -23.07
C THR A 339 -0.87 -11.48 -23.77
N GLY A 340 -1.05 -12.66 -23.18
CA GLY A 340 -1.90 -13.71 -23.72
C GLY A 340 -1.19 -14.51 -24.82
N GLY A 341 -1.51 -15.81 -24.91
CA GLY A 341 -0.82 -16.72 -25.83
C GLY A 341 -0.94 -16.31 -27.31
N ALA A 342 -2.04 -15.63 -27.69
CA ALA A 342 -2.24 -15.18 -29.06
C ALA A 342 -1.34 -14.00 -29.47
N SER A 343 -0.70 -13.31 -28.51
CA SER A 343 0.35 -12.31 -28.82
C SER A 343 1.55 -12.90 -29.58
N ARG A 344 1.68 -14.23 -29.58
CA ARG A 344 2.71 -14.96 -30.36
C ARG A 344 2.42 -14.95 -31.86
N LEU A 345 1.18 -14.69 -32.29
CA LEU A 345 0.84 -14.59 -33.71
C LEU A 345 1.79 -13.61 -34.43
N PRO A 346 2.35 -13.97 -35.59
CA PRO A 346 3.45 -13.23 -36.23
C PRO A 346 3.05 -11.81 -36.67
N LEU A 347 1.75 -11.55 -36.81
CA LEU A 347 1.24 -10.25 -37.25
C LEU A 347 1.04 -9.24 -36.11
N VAL A 348 0.91 -9.70 -34.86
CA VAL A 348 0.55 -8.85 -33.72
C VAL A 348 1.63 -7.84 -33.42
N LEU A 349 2.86 -8.31 -33.15
CA LEU A 349 3.97 -7.44 -32.76
C LEU A 349 4.25 -6.36 -33.83
N PRO A 350 4.35 -6.70 -35.14
CA PRO A 350 4.52 -5.68 -36.18
C PRO A 350 3.34 -4.71 -36.30
N ALA A 351 2.09 -5.18 -36.14
CA ALA A 351 0.91 -4.31 -36.20
C ALA A 351 0.90 -3.30 -35.03
N THR A 352 1.20 -3.76 -33.81
CA THR A 352 1.29 -2.88 -32.63
C THR A 352 2.43 -1.87 -32.76
N GLN A 353 3.62 -2.30 -33.21
CA GLN A 353 4.75 -1.39 -33.47
C GLN A 353 4.42 -0.32 -34.52
N LYS A 354 3.68 -0.70 -35.56
CA LYS A 354 3.21 0.24 -36.59
C LYS A 354 2.19 1.23 -36.05
N ALA A 355 1.26 0.78 -35.21
CA ALA A 355 0.24 1.62 -34.60
C ALA A 355 0.83 2.62 -33.58
N PHE A 356 1.86 2.20 -32.85
CA PHE A 356 2.50 3.00 -31.79
C PHE A 356 4.01 3.17 -32.03
N PRO A 357 4.42 3.98 -33.03
CA PRO A 357 5.82 4.06 -33.47
C PRO A 357 6.76 4.72 -32.45
N LYS A 358 6.22 5.44 -31.46
CA LYS A 358 7.00 6.10 -30.40
C LYS A 358 7.12 5.26 -29.12
N ALA A 359 6.27 4.25 -28.96
CA ALA A 359 6.22 3.43 -27.76
C ALA A 359 7.19 2.26 -27.87
N ARG A 360 7.75 1.84 -26.74
CA ARG A 360 8.50 0.59 -26.66
C ARG A 360 7.52 -0.58 -26.56
N VAL A 361 7.42 -1.39 -27.62
CA VAL A 361 6.56 -2.58 -27.64
C VAL A 361 7.32 -3.81 -27.16
N ILE A 362 6.80 -4.45 -26.12
CA ILE A 362 7.40 -5.60 -25.44
C ILE A 362 6.41 -6.75 -25.51
N ARG A 363 6.92 -7.95 -25.83
CA ARG A 363 6.20 -9.20 -25.66
C ARG A 363 7.00 -10.06 -24.69
N GLY A 364 6.36 -10.49 -23.60
CA GLY A 364 7.00 -11.35 -22.60
C GLY A 364 7.48 -12.68 -23.21
N ALA A 365 8.40 -13.36 -22.52
CA ALA A 365 8.90 -14.67 -22.96
C ALA A 365 7.82 -15.77 -22.90
N GLU A 366 6.98 -15.73 -21.85
CA GLU A 366 5.87 -16.64 -21.60
C GLU A 366 4.57 -15.82 -21.36
N PRO A 367 4.03 -15.13 -22.39
CA PRO A 367 2.88 -14.24 -22.25
C PRO A 367 1.60 -14.96 -21.81
N GLU A 368 1.50 -16.27 -22.05
CA GLU A 368 0.42 -17.15 -21.56
C GLU A 368 0.39 -17.31 -20.04
N PHE A 369 1.49 -17.03 -19.33
CA PHE A 369 1.57 -17.17 -17.87
C PHE A 369 1.59 -15.84 -17.12
N ALA A 370 1.62 -14.72 -17.85
CA ALA A 370 1.78 -13.39 -17.27
C ALA A 370 0.69 -13.06 -16.25
N ILE A 371 -0.56 -13.43 -16.54
CA ILE A 371 -1.69 -13.19 -15.64
C ILE A 371 -1.55 -14.04 -14.37
N ALA A 372 -1.31 -15.33 -14.50
CA ALA A 372 -1.17 -16.24 -13.37
C ALA A 372 -0.03 -15.83 -12.41
N ARG A 373 1.14 -15.43 -12.94
CA ARG A 373 2.23 -14.85 -12.13
C ARG A 373 1.79 -13.58 -11.42
N GLY A 374 1.21 -12.65 -12.18
CA GLY A 374 0.79 -11.35 -11.68
C GLY A 374 -0.23 -11.44 -10.55
N LEU A 375 -1.19 -12.36 -10.64
CA LEU A 375 -2.20 -12.61 -9.60
C LEU A 375 -1.56 -13.14 -8.31
N ALA A 376 -0.62 -14.10 -8.42
CA ALA A 376 0.09 -14.64 -7.27
C ALA A 376 0.94 -13.58 -6.58
N TRP A 377 1.67 -12.78 -7.38
CA TRP A 377 2.46 -11.66 -6.87
C TRP A 377 1.61 -10.58 -6.22
N LEU A 378 0.52 -10.17 -6.87
CA LEU A 378 -0.40 -9.16 -6.34
C LEU A 378 -0.98 -9.60 -5.00
N GLY A 379 -1.41 -10.85 -4.89
CA GLY A 379 -1.89 -11.43 -3.64
C GLY A 379 -0.86 -11.35 -2.51
N ARG A 380 0.40 -11.71 -2.82
CA ARG A 380 1.52 -11.61 -1.87
C ARG A 380 1.78 -10.15 -1.48
N PHE A 381 1.89 -9.25 -2.46
CA PHE A 381 2.17 -7.84 -2.26
C PHE A 381 1.16 -7.17 -1.33
N GLU A 382 -0.14 -7.30 -1.64
CA GLU A 382 -1.20 -6.67 -0.85
C GLU A 382 -1.27 -7.26 0.58
N TYR A 383 -0.94 -8.55 0.75
CA TYR A 383 -0.84 -9.16 2.06
C TYR A 383 0.32 -8.60 2.88
N LEU A 384 1.53 -8.54 2.31
CA LEU A 384 2.70 -8.01 2.99
C LEU A 384 2.50 -6.54 3.38
N HIS A 385 2.01 -5.73 2.43
CA HIS A 385 1.68 -4.34 2.68
C HIS A 385 0.61 -4.17 3.77
N GLY A 386 -0.48 -4.94 3.70
CA GLY A 386 -1.55 -4.92 4.71
C GLY A 386 -1.09 -5.36 6.11
N SER A 387 -0.23 -6.38 6.19
CA SER A 387 0.35 -6.84 7.47
C SER A 387 1.28 -5.78 8.06
N PHE A 388 2.14 -5.19 7.24
CA PHE A 388 3.05 -4.12 7.67
C PHE A 388 2.28 -2.90 8.21
N LYS A 389 1.22 -2.48 7.51
CA LYS A 389 0.34 -1.39 7.94
C LYS A 389 -0.34 -1.71 9.28
N SER A 390 -0.88 -2.92 9.41
CA SER A 390 -1.56 -3.35 10.64
C SER A 390 -0.62 -3.43 11.84
N GLU A 391 0.61 -3.92 11.64
CA GLU A 391 1.62 -4.00 12.70
C GLU A 391 2.20 -2.63 13.07
N THR A 392 2.35 -1.73 12.09
CA THR A 392 2.71 -0.33 12.34
C THR A 392 1.62 0.35 13.18
N ALA A 393 0.34 0.15 12.85
CA ALA A 393 -0.77 0.65 13.65
C ALA A 393 -0.80 0.02 15.07
N ALA A 394 -0.40 -1.24 15.22
CA ALA A 394 -0.32 -1.88 16.53
C ALA A 394 0.75 -1.25 17.44
N LEU A 395 1.90 -0.81 16.89
CA LEU A 395 2.92 -0.06 17.63
C LEU A 395 2.41 1.29 18.15
N LEU A 396 1.40 1.86 17.49
CA LEU A 396 0.77 3.14 17.79
C LEU A 396 -0.50 3.04 18.67
N SER A 397 -0.99 1.82 18.92
CA SER A 397 -2.15 1.55 19.76
C SER A 397 -1.94 2.02 21.22
N GLU A 398 -3.01 2.06 22.02
CA GLU A 398 -2.95 2.51 23.44
C GLU A 398 -1.88 1.78 24.27
N THR A 399 -1.61 0.51 23.97
CA THR A 399 -0.59 -0.31 24.64
C THR A 399 0.66 -0.53 23.80
N GLY A 400 0.77 0.15 22.64
CA GLY A 400 1.86 0.00 21.70
C GLY A 400 3.16 0.66 22.18
N GLU A 401 4.30 0.03 21.91
CA GLU A 401 5.61 0.50 22.37
C GLU A 401 5.93 1.91 21.88
N VAL A 402 5.62 2.27 20.62
CA VAL A 402 5.91 3.60 20.09
C VAL A 402 5.10 4.67 20.85
N ARG A 403 3.82 4.40 21.12
CA ARG A 403 2.99 5.29 21.92
C ARG A 403 3.53 5.45 23.34
N LEU A 404 3.84 4.35 24.03
CA LEU A 404 4.38 4.41 25.39
C LEU A 404 5.70 5.18 25.47
N ARG A 405 6.58 5.06 24.46
CA ARG A 405 7.82 5.84 24.35
C ARG A 405 7.52 7.32 24.13
N ALA A 406 6.56 7.65 23.27
CA ALA A 406 6.13 9.03 23.04
C ALA A 406 5.55 9.67 24.32
N GLU A 407 4.68 8.95 25.05
CA GLU A 407 4.11 9.41 26.32
C GLU A 407 5.19 9.64 27.38
N SER A 408 6.13 8.70 27.53
CA SER A 408 7.28 8.83 28.43
C SER A 408 8.19 10.00 28.04
N ALA A 409 8.46 10.16 26.75
CA ALA A 409 9.27 11.26 26.23
C ALA A 409 8.60 12.62 26.49
N ALA A 410 7.29 12.74 26.27
CA ALA A 410 6.48 13.93 26.54
C ALA A 410 6.51 14.32 28.03
N GLN A 411 6.41 13.35 28.94
CA GLN A 411 6.55 13.58 30.38
C GLN A 411 7.97 14.05 30.73
N SER A 412 9.01 13.45 30.15
CA SER A 412 10.40 13.82 30.42
C SER A 412 10.81 15.21 29.90
N LEU A 413 10.07 15.76 28.92
CA LEU A 413 10.41 17.03 28.28
C LEU A 413 10.42 18.18 29.28
N GLY A 414 9.43 18.23 30.18
CA GLY A 414 9.33 19.26 31.22
C GLY A 414 10.60 19.37 32.07
N ALA A 415 11.15 18.25 32.50
CA ALA A 415 12.39 18.22 33.28
C ALA A 415 13.62 18.72 32.50
N LYS A 416 13.64 18.52 31.17
CA LYS A 416 14.73 18.97 30.29
C LYS A 416 14.64 20.46 29.97
N ILE A 417 13.45 20.99 29.71
CA ILE A 417 13.25 22.40 29.35
C ILE A 417 13.27 23.34 30.55
N SER A 418 12.85 22.86 31.74
CA SER A 418 12.69 23.72 32.93
C SER A 418 13.96 24.48 33.34
N PRO A 419 15.17 23.88 33.37
CA PRO A 419 16.39 24.60 33.71
C PRO A 419 16.71 25.72 32.72
N VAL A 420 16.60 25.44 31.42
CA VAL A 420 16.90 26.40 30.35
C VAL A 420 15.89 27.54 30.35
N LEU A 421 14.62 27.21 30.52
CA LEU A 421 13.54 28.18 30.62
C LEU A 421 13.70 29.11 31.83
N VAL A 422 14.02 28.58 33.01
CA VAL A 422 14.25 29.38 34.22
C VAL A 422 15.46 30.31 34.07
N ASP A 423 16.55 29.82 33.48
CA ASP A 423 17.77 30.61 33.28
C ASP A 423 17.55 31.74 32.25
N ALA A 424 16.84 31.46 31.16
CA ALA A 424 16.52 32.48 30.16
C ALA A 424 15.52 33.51 30.69
N MET A 425 14.44 33.08 31.34
CA MET A 425 13.48 33.99 32.00
C MET A 425 14.16 34.86 33.06
N ALA A 426 15.16 34.34 33.77
CA ALA A 426 15.91 35.11 34.76
C ALA A 426 16.61 36.32 34.13
N GLU A 427 17.28 36.13 33.00
CA GLU A 427 18.01 37.20 32.32
C GLU A 427 17.09 38.13 31.52
N ASP A 428 16.07 37.59 30.84
CA ASP A 428 15.28 38.35 29.85
C ASP A 428 13.95 38.89 30.38
N CYS A 429 13.41 38.31 31.45
CA CYS A 429 12.14 38.74 32.05
C CYS A 429 12.34 39.33 33.45
N ILE A 430 13.00 38.57 34.33
CA ILE A 430 13.11 38.91 35.75
C ILE A 430 14.00 40.12 35.97
N LEU A 431 15.22 40.13 35.44
CA LEU A 431 16.12 41.28 35.58
C LEU A 431 15.55 42.57 34.97
N PRO A 432 14.97 42.57 33.75
CA PRO A 432 14.33 43.76 33.19
C PRO A 432 13.16 44.29 34.03
N ALA A 433 12.28 43.43 34.53
CA ALA A 433 11.16 43.88 35.38
C ALA A 433 11.66 44.54 36.68
N PHE A 434 12.71 43.98 37.31
CA PHE A 434 13.32 44.62 38.48
C PHE A 434 14.10 45.90 38.12
N ARG A 435 14.66 46.03 36.92
CA ARG A 435 15.25 47.30 36.44
C ARG A 435 14.20 48.39 36.29
N GLU A 436 13.06 48.07 35.69
CA GLU A 436 11.92 49.00 35.51
C GLU A 436 11.32 49.42 36.86
N TRP A 437 11.20 48.50 37.81
CA TRP A 437 10.79 48.84 39.16
C TRP A 437 11.80 49.76 39.86
N ARG A 438 13.11 49.54 39.67
CA ARG A 438 14.17 50.39 40.22
C ARG A 438 14.19 51.79 39.61
N SER A 439 13.91 51.93 38.33
CA SER A 439 13.87 53.24 37.65
C SER A 439 12.60 54.05 37.97
N GLY A 440 11.58 53.39 38.53
CA GLY A 440 10.29 54.03 38.83
C GLY A 440 9.20 53.78 37.78
N ALA A 441 9.50 53.03 36.72
CA ALA A 441 8.52 52.68 35.68
C ALA A 441 7.44 51.71 36.17
N ILE A 442 7.74 50.89 37.18
CA ILE A 442 6.76 50.04 37.89
C ILE A 442 6.65 50.53 39.33
N ASP A 443 5.42 50.77 39.80
CA ASP A 443 5.16 51.44 41.08
C ASP A 443 5.31 50.56 42.33
N THR A 444 4.93 49.28 42.24
CA THR A 444 4.80 48.36 43.39
C THR A 444 5.38 46.99 43.06
N LEU A 445 5.70 46.17 44.07
CA LEU A 445 6.18 44.81 43.83
C LEU A 445 5.07 43.90 43.30
N ASP A 446 3.81 44.14 43.66
CA ASP A 446 2.68 43.43 43.06
C ASP A 446 2.56 43.76 41.55
N ALA A 447 2.81 45.01 41.15
CA ALA A 447 2.86 45.38 39.73
C ALA A 447 4.06 44.77 38.99
N VAL A 448 5.15 44.42 39.68
CA VAL A 448 6.27 43.66 39.08
C VAL A 448 5.82 42.24 38.73
N GLU A 449 5.03 41.59 39.59
CA GLU A 449 4.49 40.25 39.30
C GLU A 449 3.60 40.26 38.05
N SER A 450 2.66 41.20 37.94
CA SER A 450 1.84 41.36 36.72
C SER A 450 2.67 41.72 35.48
N ALA A 451 3.71 42.55 35.63
CA ALA A 451 4.61 42.87 34.52
C ALA A 451 5.44 41.65 34.07
N LEU A 452 5.83 40.77 35.00
CA LEU A 452 6.54 39.53 34.69
C LEU A 452 5.67 38.58 33.89
N GLU A 453 4.39 38.41 34.23
CA GLU A 453 3.47 37.56 33.46
C GLU A 453 3.38 38.01 31.99
N VAL A 454 3.26 39.32 31.75
CA VAL A 454 3.23 39.88 30.39
C VAL A 454 4.56 39.71 29.66
N LYS A 455 5.69 39.97 30.34
CA LYS A 455 7.03 39.82 29.74
C LYS A 455 7.36 38.36 29.42
N VAL A 456 7.01 37.43 30.29
CA VAL A 456 7.21 35.99 30.08
C VAL A 456 6.39 35.50 28.90
N LYS A 457 5.12 35.94 28.79
CA LYS A 457 4.28 35.64 27.64
C LYS A 457 4.92 36.15 26.34
N ALA A 458 5.28 37.44 26.30
CA ALA A 458 5.90 38.07 25.13
C ALA A 458 7.25 37.43 24.77
N TRP A 459 8.05 37.03 25.77
CA TRP A 459 9.32 36.35 25.54
C TRP A 459 9.12 34.94 24.97
N LEU A 460 8.18 34.15 25.49
CA LEU A 460 7.86 32.81 24.97
C LEU A 460 7.36 32.83 23.51
N GLU A 461 6.82 33.96 23.06
CA GLU A 461 6.38 34.21 21.68
C GLU A 461 7.51 34.78 20.78
N SER A 462 8.71 35.02 21.32
CA SER A 462 9.83 35.66 20.62
C SER A 462 10.83 34.68 20.00
N GLN A 463 11.56 35.15 18.98
CA GLN A 463 12.70 34.42 18.38
C GLN A 463 13.80 34.12 19.42
N HIS A 464 13.94 34.94 20.46
CA HIS A 464 14.96 34.72 21.48
C HIS A 464 14.66 33.49 22.36
N ALA A 465 13.39 33.25 22.67
CA ALA A 465 12.98 32.01 23.35
C ALA A 465 13.20 30.78 22.47
N GLN A 466 12.97 30.91 21.15
CA GLN A 466 13.24 29.86 20.19
C GLN A 466 14.73 29.47 20.20
N GLU A 467 15.63 30.45 20.11
CA GLU A 467 17.08 30.23 20.15
C GLU A 467 17.53 29.57 21.45
N ALA A 468 16.91 29.93 22.58
CA ALA A 468 17.22 29.34 23.88
C ALA A 468 16.71 27.88 24.01
N LEU A 469 15.50 27.58 23.53
CA LEU A 469 14.85 26.28 23.75
C LEU A 469 15.19 25.24 22.67
N ARG A 470 15.44 25.65 21.43
CA ARG A 470 15.66 24.76 20.29
C ARG A 470 16.75 23.70 20.52
N PRO A 471 17.95 24.00 21.04
CA PRO A 471 18.98 22.98 21.26
C PRO A 471 18.54 21.85 22.20
N VAL A 472 17.71 22.17 23.21
CA VAL A 472 17.17 21.20 24.16
C VAL A 472 16.09 20.34 23.53
N ILE A 473 15.21 20.96 22.74
CA ILE A 473 14.15 20.28 22.01
C ILE A 473 14.74 19.35 20.94
N ASP A 474 15.73 19.80 20.17
CA ASP A 474 16.41 19.00 19.15
C ASP A 474 17.10 17.78 19.79
N SER A 475 17.81 17.98 20.90
CA SER A 475 18.45 16.89 21.65
C SER A 475 17.44 15.91 22.24
N TRP A 476 16.29 16.41 22.73
CA TRP A 476 15.20 15.57 23.21
C TRP A 476 14.57 14.76 22.07
N PHE A 477 14.30 15.39 20.93
CA PHE A 477 13.68 14.76 19.78
C PHE A 477 14.59 13.70 19.16
N ALA A 478 15.89 13.97 19.03
CA ALA A 478 16.87 12.96 18.59
C ALA A 478 16.96 11.75 19.54
N GLY A 479 16.60 11.93 20.82
CA GLY A 479 16.41 10.82 21.76
C GLY A 479 15.14 10.02 21.45
N LEU A 480 14.01 10.70 21.31
CA LEU A 480 12.73 10.10 20.95
C LEU A 480 12.81 9.33 19.62
N GLN A 481 13.42 9.93 18.60
CA GLN A 481 13.60 9.30 17.30
C GLN A 481 14.35 7.97 17.42
N ARG A 482 15.47 7.94 18.14
CA ARG A 482 16.22 6.69 18.38
C ARG A 482 15.39 5.64 19.12
N ASP A 483 14.56 6.05 20.08
CA ASP A 483 13.69 5.14 20.83
C ASP A 483 12.56 4.57 19.94
N ILE A 484 12.03 5.36 19.01
CA ILE A 484 11.03 4.93 18.02
C ILE A 484 11.66 4.02 16.96
N GLU A 485 12.83 4.39 16.44
CA GLU A 485 13.60 3.59 15.47
C GLU A 485 13.97 2.22 16.07
N ALA A 486 14.29 2.15 17.37
CA ALA A 486 14.52 0.88 18.05
C ALA A 486 13.31 -0.10 18.01
N GLN A 487 12.09 0.42 17.82
CA GLN A 487 10.87 -0.40 17.67
C GLN A 487 10.47 -0.61 16.21
N THR A 488 10.66 0.39 15.35
CA THR A 488 10.22 0.37 13.95
C THR A 488 11.24 -0.29 13.01
N ASP A 489 12.54 -0.20 13.29
CA ASP A 489 13.59 -0.86 12.50
C ASP A 489 13.48 -2.40 12.49
N PRO A 490 13.27 -3.08 13.65
CA PRO A 490 13.02 -4.51 13.67
C PRO A 490 11.77 -4.89 12.88
N LEU A 491 10.72 -4.06 12.94
CA LEU A 491 9.49 -4.27 12.16
C LEU A 491 9.80 -4.21 10.66
N CYS A 492 10.50 -3.18 10.20
CA CYS A 492 10.88 -3.05 8.79
C CYS A 492 11.69 -4.27 8.32
N ARG A 493 12.72 -4.68 9.07
CA ARG A 493 13.51 -5.88 8.76
C ARG A 493 12.67 -7.15 8.76
N ALA A 494 11.73 -7.26 9.69
CA ALA A 494 10.78 -8.37 9.78
C ALA A 494 9.74 -8.38 8.66
N HIS A 495 9.69 -7.33 7.83
CA HIS A 495 8.91 -7.24 6.58
C HIS A 495 9.79 -7.23 5.33
N GLY A 496 11.12 -7.40 5.48
CA GLY A 496 12.06 -7.53 4.36
C GLY A 496 12.46 -6.17 3.80
N LEU A 497 12.09 -5.11 4.50
CA LEU A 497 12.32 -3.74 4.13
C LEU A 497 13.61 -3.21 4.77
N PRO A 498 14.24 -2.19 4.15
CA PRO A 498 15.31 -1.44 4.81
C PRO A 498 14.85 -0.87 6.15
N ALA A 499 15.72 -0.91 7.17
CA ALA A 499 15.37 -0.53 8.53
C ALA A 499 14.75 0.89 8.63
N MET A 500 15.29 1.82 7.85
CA MET A 500 14.91 3.24 7.83
C MET A 500 13.61 3.58 7.07
N VAL A 501 12.83 2.59 6.63
CA VAL A 501 11.58 2.84 5.88
C VAL A 501 10.59 3.69 6.69
N LEU A 502 10.54 3.47 8.00
CA LEU A 502 9.71 4.23 8.94
C LEU A 502 10.47 5.36 9.64
N SER A 503 11.64 5.76 9.14
CA SER A 503 12.38 6.86 9.74
C SER A 503 11.57 8.16 9.66
N LEU A 504 11.67 8.93 10.75
CA LEU A 504 11.06 10.24 10.88
C LEU A 504 11.84 11.32 10.12
N ASP A 505 13.05 11.01 9.63
CA ASP A 505 13.87 11.92 8.84
C ASP A 505 13.16 12.34 7.55
N GLY A 506 13.21 13.64 7.25
CA GLY A 506 12.60 14.23 6.06
C GLY A 506 11.07 14.14 6.01
N SER A 507 10.39 13.81 7.13
CA SER A 507 8.93 13.93 7.21
C SER A 507 8.55 15.41 7.33
N GLU A 508 7.73 15.91 6.41
CA GLU A 508 7.20 17.28 6.51
C GLU A 508 6.34 17.48 7.77
N HIS A 509 5.63 16.44 8.21
CA HIS A 509 4.84 16.49 9.44
C HIS A 509 5.71 16.64 10.67
N VAL A 510 6.81 15.88 10.75
CA VAL A 510 7.79 16.00 11.83
C VAL A 510 8.48 17.37 11.78
N SER A 511 8.89 17.80 10.59
CA SER A 511 9.57 19.10 10.40
C SER A 511 8.67 20.27 10.79
N ARG A 512 7.42 20.29 10.32
CA ARG A 512 6.41 21.30 10.71
C ARG A 512 6.06 21.23 12.19
N HIS A 513 6.00 20.03 12.77
CA HIS A 513 5.75 19.88 14.20
C HIS A 513 6.92 20.47 15.00
N LEU A 514 8.17 20.13 14.69
CA LEU A 514 9.38 20.70 15.31
C LEU A 514 9.47 22.22 15.12
N GLU A 515 9.11 22.74 13.94
CA GLU A 515 9.01 24.18 13.69
C GLU A 515 7.91 24.81 14.57
N GLY A 516 6.76 24.17 14.70
CA GLY A 516 5.65 24.58 15.56
C GLY A 516 5.92 24.44 17.07
N LEU A 517 6.88 23.59 17.48
CA LEU A 517 7.45 23.60 18.84
C LEU A 517 8.29 24.84 19.10
N SER A 518 8.77 25.50 18.03
CA SER A 518 9.79 26.53 18.08
C SER A 518 9.24 27.96 17.94
N VAL A 519 8.13 28.20 17.22
CA VAL A 519 7.44 29.51 17.17
C VAL A 519 5.96 29.32 16.80
N SER A 520 5.08 30.13 17.40
CA SER A 520 3.79 30.46 16.78
C SER A 520 4.04 31.09 15.41
N ALA A 521 3.85 30.37 14.32
CA ALA A 521 3.86 30.97 12.99
C ALA A 521 2.85 32.13 12.95
N PRO A 522 3.28 33.39 12.76
CA PRO A 522 2.34 34.46 12.50
C PRO A 522 1.87 34.30 11.06
N GLY A 523 0.62 33.87 10.89
CA GLY A 523 -0.12 33.97 9.63
C GLY A 523 -0.09 32.73 8.74
N MET A 524 -1.00 31.79 9.01
CA MET A 524 -1.70 31.04 7.96
C MET A 524 -3.17 30.86 8.37
N THR A 525 -3.90 31.98 8.49
CA THR A 525 -5.35 31.97 8.29
C THR A 525 -5.63 32.01 6.78
N SER A 526 -5.27 30.94 6.08
CA SER A 526 -5.88 30.60 4.79
C SER A 526 -5.49 29.18 4.42
N LEU A 527 -6.44 28.26 4.57
CA LEU A 527 -6.93 27.42 3.49
C LEU A 527 -8.08 26.58 4.06
N GLU A 528 -9.23 26.73 3.42
CA GLU A 528 -10.46 26.01 3.68
C GLU A 528 -10.20 24.50 3.69
N SER A 529 -10.13 23.91 4.88
CA SER A 529 -10.37 22.49 5.12
C SER A 529 -10.62 22.30 6.60
N ASP A 530 -11.60 21.46 6.95
CA ASP A 530 -12.21 21.25 8.27
C ASP A 530 -11.28 20.68 9.38
N THR A 531 -10.00 21.00 9.37
CA THR A 531 -9.09 20.74 10.50
C THR A 531 -8.32 21.99 10.84
N ALA A 532 -9.00 22.93 11.50
CA ALA A 532 -8.36 23.98 12.28
C ALA A 532 -7.62 23.33 13.46
N LEU A 533 -6.47 22.70 13.18
CA LEU A 533 -5.47 22.38 14.18
C LEU A 533 -4.85 23.73 14.58
N VAL A 534 -5.54 24.47 15.45
CA VAL A 534 -4.97 25.58 16.19
C VAL A 534 -3.80 24.97 16.97
N GLY A 535 -2.61 25.04 16.39
CA GLY A 535 -1.40 24.43 16.93
C GLY A 535 -1.15 24.99 18.32
N THR A 536 -1.41 24.19 19.35
CA THR A 536 -0.98 24.49 20.71
C THR A 536 0.48 24.12 20.88
N GLY A 537 1.34 24.89 20.22
CA GLY A 537 2.79 24.72 20.36
C GLY A 537 3.22 24.71 21.83
N VAL A 538 4.39 24.12 22.09
CA VAL A 538 4.96 24.00 23.44
C VAL A 538 4.96 25.34 24.18
N SER A 539 5.21 26.45 23.49
CA SER A 539 5.09 27.80 24.06
C SER A 539 3.68 28.13 24.57
N ALA A 540 2.61 27.79 23.84
CA ALA A 540 1.23 28.00 24.30
C ALA A 540 0.88 27.14 25.52
N LEU A 541 1.40 25.91 25.58
CA LEU A 541 1.24 25.03 26.74
C LEU A 541 2.04 25.54 27.94
N LEU A 542 3.25 26.04 27.72
CA LEU A 542 4.08 26.68 28.74
C LEU A 542 3.43 27.95 29.26
N ILE A 543 2.93 28.84 28.38
CA ILE A 543 2.17 30.04 28.77
C ILE A 543 0.98 29.63 29.64
N SER A 544 0.19 28.66 29.19
CA SER A 544 -1.00 28.19 29.92
C SER A 544 -0.64 27.57 31.28
N GLY A 545 0.40 26.74 31.36
CA GLY A 545 0.84 26.09 32.59
C GLY A 545 1.53 27.03 33.58
N LEU A 546 2.39 27.94 33.09
CA LEU A 546 3.16 28.86 33.92
C LEU A 546 2.29 29.99 34.47
N LEU A 547 1.45 30.60 33.63
CA LEU A 547 0.57 31.69 34.05
C LEU A 547 -0.60 31.21 34.92
N ALA A 548 -1.01 29.94 34.82
CA ALA A 548 -2.00 29.37 35.74
C ALA A 548 -1.48 29.23 37.18
N LYS A 549 -0.15 29.24 37.40
CA LYS A 549 0.44 29.20 38.74
C LYS A 549 0.66 30.62 39.29
N ALA A 550 -0.35 31.12 40.01
CA ALA A 550 -0.37 32.42 40.68
C ALA A 550 0.75 32.71 41.71
N ASN A 551 1.71 31.79 41.90
CA ASN A 551 2.81 31.92 42.87
C ASN A 551 4.21 31.65 42.28
N LEU A 552 4.35 31.55 40.94
CA LEU A 552 5.62 31.17 40.30
C LEU A 552 6.80 32.06 40.74
N PHE A 553 6.55 33.36 40.91
CA PHE A 553 7.56 34.35 41.32
C PHE A 553 7.46 34.76 42.79
N ALA A 554 6.41 34.34 43.51
CA ALA A 554 6.17 34.73 44.90
C ALA A 554 7.36 34.42 45.83
N ALA A 555 8.07 33.32 45.60
CA ALA A 555 9.25 32.92 46.38
C ALA A 555 10.44 33.91 46.25
N LEU A 556 10.58 34.60 45.11
CA LEU A 556 11.60 35.65 44.92
C LEU A 556 11.36 36.82 45.86
N PHE A 557 10.10 37.16 46.10
CA PHE A 557 9.69 38.29 46.95
C PHE A 557 9.70 37.94 48.44
N VAL A 558 9.49 36.67 48.82
CA VAL A 558 9.39 36.23 50.22
C VAL A 558 10.75 36.03 50.90
N ASN A 559 11.76 35.49 50.21
CA ASN A 559 12.98 35.01 50.87
C ASN A 559 14.21 35.93 50.73
N PRO A 560 14.74 36.25 49.55
CA PRO A 560 15.97 37.07 49.44
C PRO A 560 15.70 38.57 49.23
N ILE A 561 14.73 38.94 48.40
CA ILE A 561 14.45 40.34 48.01
C ILE A 561 13.73 41.07 49.14
N GLY A 562 12.75 40.41 49.77
CA GLY A 562 12.05 40.94 50.93
C GLY A 562 12.98 41.24 52.10
N ILE A 563 13.97 40.36 52.38
CA ILE A 563 14.94 40.58 53.47
C ILE A 563 15.84 41.79 53.20
N VAL A 564 16.29 41.98 51.95
CA VAL A 564 17.12 43.13 51.57
C VAL A 564 16.35 44.45 51.68
N LEU A 565 15.09 44.48 51.24
CA LEU A 565 14.25 45.69 51.38
C LEU A 565 13.86 45.96 52.82
N GLY A 566 13.49 44.93 53.57
CA GLY A 566 13.13 45.05 54.98
C GLY A 566 14.29 45.55 55.84
N SER A 567 15.51 45.07 55.59
CA SER A 567 16.71 45.52 56.31
C SER A 567 17.14 46.95 55.97
N ALA A 568 16.86 47.41 54.75
CA ALA A 568 17.22 48.75 54.29
C ALA A 568 16.23 49.85 54.71
N LEU A 569 14.93 49.53 54.74
CA LEU A 569 13.88 50.49 55.11
C LEU A 569 13.78 50.73 56.62
N LEU A 570 14.26 49.79 57.45
CA LEU A 570 14.11 49.82 58.91
C LEU A 570 15.40 50.11 59.68
N GLY A 571 16.50 50.43 58.99
CA GLY A 571 17.72 50.92 59.65
C GLY A 571 18.30 49.98 60.71
N GLY A 572 18.83 48.83 60.29
CA GLY A 572 19.74 48.00 61.11
C GLY A 572 19.08 46.96 62.03
N GLY A 573 19.41 45.68 61.79
CA GLY A 573 19.16 44.57 62.72
C GLY A 573 18.24 43.47 62.17
N TYR A 574 18.72 42.22 62.23
CA TYR A 574 18.07 40.95 61.84
C TYR A 574 16.81 40.60 62.68
N LEU A 575 16.17 41.56 63.35
CA LEU A 575 15.23 41.34 64.45
C LEU A 575 13.73 41.45 64.11
N PHE A 576 13.36 41.81 62.88
CA PHE A 576 11.96 41.74 62.44
C PHE A 576 11.78 40.70 61.35
N GLY A 577 11.24 39.55 61.78
CA GLY A 577 11.14 38.33 60.99
C GLY A 577 10.16 38.39 59.82
N ARG A 578 10.20 37.27 59.07
CA ARG A 578 9.45 36.88 57.85
C ARG A 578 7.97 37.34 57.72
N LYS A 579 7.31 37.76 58.81
CA LYS A 579 5.90 38.19 58.85
C LYS A 579 5.64 39.68 58.57
N ALA A 580 6.66 40.54 58.56
CA ALA A 580 6.47 41.99 58.34
C ALA A 580 6.45 42.44 56.86
N ILE A 581 6.80 41.54 55.92
CA ILE A 581 6.86 41.84 54.47
C ILE A 581 5.64 41.27 53.71
N SER A 582 4.72 40.58 54.39
CA SER A 582 3.52 40.04 53.75
C SER A 582 2.41 41.08 53.61
N GLY A 583 1.96 41.31 52.37
CA GLY A 583 0.73 42.03 52.01
C GLY A 583 0.90 43.55 51.83
N LYS A 584 1.18 44.28 52.92
CA LYS A 584 1.10 45.77 52.90
C LYS A 584 2.27 46.43 52.17
N MET A 585 3.49 45.90 52.33
CA MET A 585 4.68 46.47 51.70
C MET A 585 4.75 46.17 50.19
N ARG A 586 4.24 45.00 49.74
CA ARG A 586 4.19 44.62 48.32
C ARG A 586 3.31 45.57 47.49
N ARG A 587 2.27 46.12 48.11
CA ARG A 587 1.33 47.10 47.53
C ARG A 587 1.76 48.57 47.73
N SER A 588 2.84 48.80 48.46
CA SER A 588 3.29 50.16 48.80
C SER A 588 4.20 50.73 47.71
N LYS A 589 4.01 52.00 47.36
CA LYS A 589 4.89 52.75 46.46
C LYS A 589 6.15 53.17 47.20
N LEU A 590 7.20 52.36 47.12
CA LEU A 590 8.49 52.69 47.73
C LEU A 590 9.17 53.86 46.98
N PRO A 591 9.85 54.80 47.65
CA PRO A 591 10.62 55.84 46.96
C PRO A 591 11.72 55.25 46.07
N VAL A 592 12.01 55.86 44.91
CA VAL A 592 13.01 55.33 43.95
C VAL A 592 14.38 55.08 44.59
N LEU A 593 14.82 55.96 45.50
CA LEU A 593 16.09 55.82 46.23
C LEU A 593 16.19 54.51 47.04
N THR A 594 15.09 54.04 47.63
CA THR A 594 15.10 52.79 48.41
C THR A 594 15.09 51.55 47.51
N ARG A 595 14.58 51.67 46.28
CA ARG A 595 14.59 50.60 45.27
C ARG A 595 16.00 50.34 44.70
N GLN A 596 16.84 51.38 44.61
CA GLN A 596 18.22 51.28 44.10
C GLN A 596 19.12 50.32 44.90
N ILE A 597 18.71 50.00 46.14
CA ILE A 597 19.39 49.06 47.03
C ILE A 597 19.36 47.62 46.49
N LEU A 598 18.38 47.26 45.66
CA LEU A 598 18.29 45.97 44.97
C LEU A 598 19.09 45.96 43.66
N THR A 599 20.42 45.99 43.74
CA THR A 599 21.26 45.93 42.54
C THR A 599 21.05 44.63 41.73
N ASP A 600 21.35 44.64 40.44
CA ASP A 600 21.30 43.43 39.59
C ASP A 600 22.07 42.26 40.21
N LYS A 601 23.21 42.52 40.87
CA LYS A 601 23.97 41.49 41.59
C LYS A 601 23.15 40.83 42.70
N ARG A 602 22.35 41.60 43.43
CA ARG A 602 21.47 41.10 44.51
C ARG A 602 20.28 40.35 43.94
N VAL A 603 19.70 40.81 42.83
CA VAL A 603 18.61 40.11 42.12
C VAL A 603 19.12 38.79 41.52
N LYS A 604 20.28 38.77 40.85
CA LYS A 604 20.92 37.53 40.37
C LYS A 604 21.23 36.56 41.52
N SER A 605 21.73 37.05 42.66
CA SER A 605 21.95 36.21 43.85
C SER A 605 20.65 35.65 44.43
N ALA A 606 19.56 36.40 44.37
CA ALA A 606 18.23 35.95 44.80
C ALA A 606 17.70 34.84 43.88
N ILE A 607 17.76 35.06 42.57
CA ILE A 607 17.40 34.07 41.55
C ILE A 607 18.23 32.80 41.74
N LYS A 608 19.56 32.91 41.89
CA LYS A 608 20.44 31.75 42.09
C LYS A 608 20.06 30.90 43.31
N ARG A 609 19.62 31.53 44.40
CA ARG A 609 19.16 30.83 45.62
C ARG A 609 17.81 30.13 45.43
N GLN A 610 16.95 30.66 44.57
CA GLN A 610 15.60 30.15 44.32
C GLN A 610 15.51 29.30 43.04
N ARG A 611 16.59 29.20 42.27
CA ARG A 611 16.64 28.50 40.98
C ARG A 611 16.09 27.09 41.04
N ALA A 612 16.48 26.31 42.06
CA ALA A 612 16.01 24.93 42.21
C ALA A 612 14.49 24.85 42.46
N ASP A 613 13.94 25.77 43.23
CA ASP A 613 12.51 25.82 43.52
C ASP A 613 11.71 26.31 42.31
N MET A 614 12.26 27.26 41.54
CA MET A 614 11.68 27.71 40.27
C MET A 614 11.65 26.58 39.24
N ILE A 615 12.75 25.83 39.08
CA ILE A 615 12.79 24.67 38.18
C ILE A 615 11.73 23.63 38.56
N LYS A 616 11.60 23.32 39.86
CA LYS A 616 10.54 22.42 40.34
C LYS A 616 9.14 22.96 40.06
N ALA A 617 8.92 24.27 40.23
CA ALA A 617 7.63 24.89 39.99
C ALA A 617 7.22 24.84 38.51
N VAL A 618 8.18 25.08 37.61
CA VAL A 618 8.02 25.00 36.14
C VAL A 618 7.79 23.55 35.71
N ALA A 619 8.61 22.60 36.18
CA ALA A 619 8.42 21.17 35.87
C ALA A 619 7.05 20.67 36.36
N ALA A 620 6.66 21.01 37.59
CA ALA A 620 5.35 20.66 38.11
C ALA A 620 4.19 21.41 37.42
N ALA A 621 4.45 22.48 36.66
CA ALA A 621 3.43 23.14 35.85
C ALA A 621 3.26 22.41 34.50
N TRP A 622 4.36 21.90 33.96
CA TRP A 622 4.36 21.02 32.80
C TRP A 622 3.54 19.75 33.08
N ASP A 623 3.84 19.05 34.18
CA ASP A 623 3.23 17.76 34.51
C ASP A 623 1.71 17.81 34.73
N THR A 624 1.19 18.90 35.30
CA THR A 624 -0.23 18.99 35.68
C THR A 624 -1.19 19.31 34.52
N ALA A 625 -0.70 19.91 33.44
CA ALA A 625 -1.59 20.47 32.40
C ALA A 625 -1.03 20.41 30.97
N ALA A 626 0.28 20.52 30.80
CA ALA A 626 0.91 20.55 29.47
C ALA A 626 1.29 19.15 28.97
N ALA A 627 1.76 18.27 29.86
CA ALA A 627 2.33 16.98 29.48
C ALA A 627 1.31 16.06 28.79
N SER A 628 0.07 15.97 29.31
CA SER A 628 -0.98 15.12 28.72
C SER A 628 -1.42 15.61 27.34
N ARG A 629 -1.61 16.93 27.18
CA ARG A 629 -1.98 17.53 25.90
C ARG A 629 -0.86 17.41 24.87
N PHE A 630 0.38 17.71 25.27
CA PHE A 630 1.55 17.53 24.42
C PHE A 630 1.73 16.08 23.99
N SER A 631 1.51 15.14 24.93
CA SER A 631 1.57 13.71 24.65
C SER A 631 0.55 13.27 23.61
N ALA A 632 -0.68 13.77 23.67
CA ALA A 632 -1.72 13.48 22.69
C ALA A 632 -1.35 14.01 21.29
N GLU A 633 -0.87 15.25 21.21
CA GLU A 633 -0.42 15.89 19.96
C GLU A 633 0.78 15.16 19.34
N LEU A 634 1.77 14.80 20.18
CA LEU A 634 2.95 14.04 19.75
C LEU A 634 2.55 12.66 19.20
N THR A 635 1.66 11.96 19.89
CA THR A 635 1.17 10.64 19.45
C THR A 635 0.43 10.74 18.11
N GLN A 636 -0.44 11.74 17.95
CA GLN A 636 -1.16 11.97 16.70
C GLN A 636 -0.21 12.32 15.53
N MET A 637 0.82 13.11 15.79
CA MET A 637 1.84 13.43 14.78
C MET A 637 2.61 12.18 14.34
N LEU A 638 3.05 11.36 15.30
CA LEU A 638 3.75 10.11 15.02
C LEU A 638 2.87 9.11 14.27
N GLU A 639 1.59 9.02 14.64
CA GLU A 639 0.62 8.17 13.96
C GLU A 639 0.51 8.57 12.49
N LYS A 640 0.28 9.86 12.23
CA LYS A 640 0.20 10.38 10.86
C LYS A 640 1.48 10.12 10.07
N ALA A 641 2.64 10.48 10.63
CA ALA A 641 3.93 10.34 9.95
C ALA A 641 4.27 8.87 9.63
N LEU A 642 4.06 7.95 10.57
CA LEU A 642 4.40 6.53 10.37
C LEU A 642 3.40 5.82 9.45
N VAL A 643 2.11 6.14 9.53
CA VAL A 643 1.09 5.57 8.64
C VAL A 643 1.30 6.04 7.21
N GLU A 644 1.53 7.34 6.99
CA GLU A 644 1.83 7.87 5.66
C GLU A 644 3.10 7.26 5.08
N ARG A 645 4.17 7.12 5.89
CA ARG A 645 5.39 6.43 5.46
C ARG A 645 5.13 4.98 5.06
N ALA A 646 4.30 4.26 5.82
CA ALA A 646 3.96 2.87 5.50
C ALA A 646 3.19 2.75 4.17
N ASP A 647 2.34 3.72 3.84
CA ASP A 647 1.59 3.79 2.58
C ASP A 647 2.47 4.25 1.40
N GLU A 648 3.23 5.34 1.55
CA GLU A 648 4.15 5.85 0.51
C GLU A 648 5.19 4.83 0.07
N ARG A 649 5.64 3.99 1.01
CA ARG A 649 6.69 3.00 0.79
C ARG A 649 6.13 1.62 0.44
N ALA A 650 4.82 1.50 0.21
CA ALA A 650 4.20 0.26 -0.25
C ALA A 650 4.90 -0.32 -1.49
N VAL A 651 5.35 0.54 -2.41
CA VAL A 651 6.09 0.16 -3.63
C VAL A 651 7.36 -0.66 -3.34
N LEU A 652 7.96 -0.53 -2.15
CA LEU A 652 9.15 -1.31 -1.78
C LEU A 652 8.85 -2.79 -1.63
N PHE A 653 7.59 -3.20 -1.44
CA PHE A 653 7.21 -4.62 -1.49
C PHE A 653 7.17 -5.19 -2.91
N LEU A 654 7.38 -4.36 -3.95
CA LEU A 654 7.54 -4.77 -5.34
C LEU A 654 9.00 -5.07 -5.73
N ILE A 655 9.96 -4.64 -4.92
CA ILE A 655 11.41 -4.80 -5.12
C ILE A 655 11.92 -5.86 -4.16
#